data_AF-A0A968QCU1-F1
#
_entry.id   AF-A0A968QCU1-F1
#
_cell.length_a   1.000
_cell.length_b   1.000
_cell.length_c   1.000
_cell.angle_alpha   90.00
_cell.angle_beta   90.00
_cell.angle_gamma   90.00
#
_symmetry.space_group_name_H-M   'P 1'
#
loop_
_entity.id
_entity.type
_entity.pdbx_description
1 polymer ?
#
loop_
_entity_poly.entity_id
_entity_poly.type
_entity_poly.pdbx_seq_one_letter_code
_entity_poly.pdbx_strand_id
1 'polypeptide(L)'
;MWETFDFRRKQEVFHNEILAPANAPVWVTDRNQLWNRVEKQEKRKDSQVARHFVLSLPNFMTDQEKVAVTKSFLQQECVWRGMIADVAWHDFSGKNKHNPHAHVMLSMRPLAGEGFGQKNRDWNNKQLLSQWRAKWAEHLNDHLAQGGYDGRVDHRSYQAQGIARQPMVHEGAVHSALRRDGIETHLTAYNDNVRQKNREKEEIARLEAELTVLREEQERQQKAAIETGSQGKERSISTPEKISQAAMQPSLQHPNRVKIQQAEKGKASNLTKDTSKVKIQGNRPQDPTEYAVRRQLRAMGGNGNFEIGIFDREAGKMVNRSWHRDEILRYDPETKRYPIIAFLKQQNSQGKHIYVRPVPLSNGDSQGLVLVDDLDPIQVEELKASGLKPACVIETSYRNHQVWLQVAKSLNRETATTVAKELAREYEGDAASASYQHFGRLAGFTNCKEDYADKYTEKFPWVRIKEATGEASISTAEAYLERARERVKLTIQQQQAAAQKREQLLKQQTSDQECQRALQSFERIRATSRQRYQQYDESKLDWVTLKRLAKRGYSLPALEYALAHGSPQLEERKKGHVEDYIARTVENVSREADVLAAIERQSRQQSSDRREQIEQWQKLKDRERDSRASSASRKQERVKQSEQASSSPDGGKNQFMIRQADIPVHPLASLDEESVRWIIAQSLNSEIAKQRFERARWLSGQDTSHWRDKCRGEYLKELGRYLEVKQAEGYTPYTDVEIANKLRMAGFGKSVFMRRCETIVPLSVIWITMPKLAIWQKVSRLLLIIPG
;
A
#
# COMPACT_ATOMS: atom_id res chain seq x y z
N MET A 1 -29.03 -39.52 18.75
CA MET A 1 -29.85 -38.31 18.56
C MET A 1 -29.81 -38.02 17.06
N TRP A 2 -30.96 -37.92 16.38
CA TRP A 2 -31.01 -37.56 14.97
C TRP A 2 -31.15 -36.04 14.88
N GLU A 3 -30.29 -35.39 14.10
CA GLU A 3 -30.37 -33.95 13.83
C GLU A 3 -30.78 -33.75 12.37
N THR A 4 -31.67 -32.79 12.12
CA THR A 4 -32.08 -32.42 10.76
C THR A 4 -31.40 -31.10 10.39
N PHE A 5 -30.61 -31.14 9.31
CA PHE A 5 -29.96 -29.95 8.76
C PHE A 5 -30.77 -29.40 7.57
N ASP A 6 -31.49 -28.29 7.77
CA ASP A 6 -32.33 -27.67 6.73
C ASP A 6 -31.68 -26.39 6.16
N PHE A 7 -31.18 -26.50 4.93
CA PHE A 7 -30.60 -25.40 4.17
C PHE A 7 -31.49 -24.90 3.02
N ARG A 8 -32.78 -25.26 2.97
CA ARG A 8 -33.69 -24.88 1.86
C ARG A 8 -33.85 -23.36 1.67
N ARG A 9 -33.48 -22.55 2.66
CA ARG A 9 -33.47 -21.08 2.57
C ARG A 9 -32.30 -20.54 1.73
N LYS A 10 -31.30 -21.36 1.39
CA LYS A 10 -30.17 -20.97 0.56
C LYS A 10 -30.58 -21.00 -0.92
N GLN A 11 -30.82 -19.83 -1.50
CA GLN A 11 -31.18 -19.68 -2.92
C GLN A 11 -29.98 -19.53 -3.86
N GLU A 12 -28.77 -19.75 -3.35
CA GLU A 12 -27.51 -19.60 -4.10
C GLU A 12 -27.15 -20.83 -4.96
N VAL A 13 -27.81 -21.97 -4.72
CA VAL A 13 -27.63 -23.22 -5.48
C VAL A 13 -28.44 -23.17 -6.77
N PHE A 14 -27.75 -23.21 -7.90
CA PHE A 14 -28.34 -23.28 -9.23
C PHE A 14 -28.76 -24.71 -9.59
N HIS A 15 -27.83 -25.65 -9.45
CA HIS A 15 -28.01 -27.06 -9.80
C HIS A 15 -27.18 -27.92 -8.85
N ASN A 16 -27.60 -29.17 -8.62
CA ASN A 16 -26.81 -30.14 -7.86
C ASN A 16 -26.96 -31.55 -8.44
N GLU A 17 -25.92 -32.36 -8.31
CA GLU A 17 -25.87 -33.69 -8.91
C GLU A 17 -24.88 -34.60 -8.20
N ILE A 18 -25.13 -35.91 -8.22
CA ILE A 18 -24.17 -36.92 -7.73
C ILE A 18 -23.64 -37.70 -8.94
N LEU A 19 -22.32 -37.66 -9.13
CA LEU A 19 -21.60 -38.45 -10.11
C LEU A 19 -20.98 -39.65 -9.41
N ALA A 20 -21.31 -40.86 -9.87
CA ALA A 20 -20.86 -42.11 -9.27
C ALA A 20 -20.33 -43.07 -10.35
N PRO A 21 -19.52 -44.08 -9.97
CA PRO A 21 -19.12 -45.15 -10.89
C PRO A 21 -20.35 -45.84 -11.51
N ALA A 22 -20.22 -46.34 -12.74
CA ALA A 22 -21.36 -46.84 -13.52
C ALA A 22 -22.15 -47.98 -12.84
N ASN A 23 -21.50 -48.75 -11.98
CA ASN A 23 -22.09 -49.85 -11.22
C ASN A 23 -22.49 -49.46 -9.78
N ALA A 24 -22.69 -48.17 -9.51
CA ALA A 24 -23.09 -47.72 -8.19
C ALA A 24 -24.53 -48.17 -7.84
N PRO A 25 -24.79 -48.64 -6.61
CA PRO A 25 -26.13 -48.95 -6.16
C PRO A 25 -27.06 -47.72 -6.24
N VAL A 26 -28.36 -47.95 -6.49
CA VAL A 26 -29.36 -46.88 -6.66
C VAL A 26 -29.40 -45.92 -5.47
N TRP A 27 -29.11 -46.39 -4.26
CA TRP A 27 -29.13 -45.53 -3.08
C TRP A 27 -28.08 -44.41 -3.11
N VAL A 28 -27.03 -44.54 -3.94
CA VAL A 28 -25.95 -43.54 -4.06
C VAL A 28 -26.45 -42.24 -4.66
N THR A 29 -27.49 -42.28 -5.50
CA THR A 29 -28.05 -41.06 -6.14
C THR A 29 -28.92 -40.25 -5.17
N ASP A 30 -29.27 -40.80 -4.01
CA ASP A 30 -29.94 -40.07 -2.94
C ASP A 30 -28.91 -39.49 -1.97
N ARG A 31 -28.82 -38.16 -1.94
CA ARG A 31 -27.84 -37.42 -1.14
C ARG A 31 -27.93 -37.70 0.36
N ASN A 32 -29.15 -37.82 0.89
CA ASN A 32 -29.35 -38.10 2.31
C ASN A 32 -28.84 -39.50 2.65
N GLN A 33 -29.21 -40.48 1.83
CA GLN A 33 -28.76 -41.85 1.96
C GLN A 33 -27.25 -42.00 1.81
N LEU A 34 -26.64 -41.29 0.86
CA LEU A 34 -25.20 -41.30 0.62
C LEU A 34 -24.44 -40.86 1.88
N TRP A 35 -24.68 -39.62 2.33
CA TRP A 35 -23.87 -39.05 3.42
C TRP A 35 -24.17 -39.68 4.78
N ASN A 36 -25.41 -40.09 5.06
CA ASN A 36 -25.70 -40.86 6.28
C ASN A 36 -24.98 -42.22 6.29
N ARG A 37 -24.87 -42.92 5.16
CA ARG A 37 -24.10 -44.17 5.08
C ARG A 37 -22.59 -43.93 5.21
N VAL A 38 -22.07 -42.84 4.64
CA VAL A 38 -20.66 -42.45 4.81
C VAL A 38 -20.35 -42.21 6.28
N GLU A 39 -21.16 -41.40 6.98
CA GLU A 39 -20.96 -41.12 8.41
C GLU A 39 -21.07 -42.38 9.25
N LYS A 40 -22.08 -43.24 9.01
CA LYS A 40 -22.27 -44.51 9.72
C LYS A 40 -21.06 -45.45 9.58
N GLN A 41 -20.34 -45.40 8.47
CA GLN A 41 -19.16 -46.23 8.23
C GLN A 41 -17.93 -45.76 9.03
N GLU A 42 -17.87 -44.48 9.39
CA GLU A 42 -16.73 -43.90 10.09
C GLU A 42 -16.89 -44.00 11.62
N LYS A 43 -16.05 -44.83 12.26
CA LYS A 43 -16.21 -45.23 13.66
C LYS A 43 -15.54 -44.33 14.69
N ARG A 44 -14.69 -43.39 14.27
CA ARG A 44 -13.93 -42.51 15.17
C ARG A 44 -14.43 -41.08 15.08
N LYS A 45 -14.41 -40.37 16.20
CA LYS A 45 -14.79 -38.95 16.30
C LYS A 45 -13.96 -38.01 15.41
N ASP A 46 -12.75 -38.42 15.03
CA ASP A 46 -11.80 -37.68 14.20
C ASP A 46 -11.74 -38.20 12.75
N SER A 47 -12.72 -38.99 12.34
CA SER A 47 -12.76 -39.57 10.99
C SER A 47 -13.07 -38.51 9.95
N GLN A 48 -12.26 -38.47 8.89
CA GLN A 48 -12.57 -37.69 7.70
C GLN A 48 -13.70 -38.36 6.90
N VAL A 49 -14.90 -37.79 6.94
CA VAL A 49 -16.09 -38.31 6.24
C VAL A 49 -16.08 -38.02 4.75
N ALA A 50 -15.58 -36.85 4.35
CA ALA A 50 -15.53 -36.42 2.97
C ALA A 50 -14.25 -35.63 2.68
N ARG A 51 -13.94 -35.48 1.39
CA ARG A 51 -13.04 -34.45 0.89
C ARG A 51 -13.87 -33.36 0.23
N HIS A 52 -13.62 -32.11 0.57
CA HIS A 52 -14.26 -30.96 -0.04
C HIS A 52 -13.27 -30.11 -0.82
N PHE A 53 -13.68 -29.62 -1.99
CA PHE A 53 -12.99 -28.54 -2.70
C PHE A 53 -14.00 -27.72 -3.52
N VAL A 54 -13.53 -26.59 -4.03
CA VAL A 54 -14.34 -25.65 -4.83
C VAL A 54 -13.64 -25.41 -6.16
N LEU A 55 -14.40 -25.48 -7.24
CA LEU A 55 -13.95 -25.13 -8.59
C LEU A 55 -14.50 -23.75 -8.95
N SER A 56 -13.63 -22.81 -9.27
CA SER A 56 -14.02 -21.49 -9.80
C SER A 56 -14.33 -21.61 -11.29
N LEU A 57 -15.42 -20.98 -11.72
CA LEU A 57 -15.90 -21.03 -13.10
C LEU A 57 -15.90 -19.63 -13.71
N PRO A 58 -15.45 -19.46 -14.97
CA PRO A 58 -15.52 -18.17 -15.64
C PRO A 58 -16.96 -17.67 -15.79
N ASN A 59 -17.18 -16.39 -15.46
CA ASN A 59 -18.53 -15.81 -15.45
C ASN A 59 -19.12 -15.53 -16.84
N PHE A 60 -18.27 -15.49 -17.86
CA PHE A 60 -18.63 -15.27 -19.26
C PHE A 60 -19.04 -16.56 -20.01
N MET A 61 -18.74 -17.74 -19.45
CA MET A 61 -19.20 -19.01 -20.01
C MET A 61 -20.72 -19.15 -19.83
N THR A 62 -21.36 -19.91 -20.71
CA THR A 62 -22.76 -20.30 -20.54
C THR A 62 -22.91 -21.30 -19.39
N ASP A 63 -24.11 -21.38 -18.82
CA ASP A 63 -24.38 -22.28 -17.70
C ASP A 63 -24.23 -23.76 -18.09
N GLN A 64 -24.55 -24.11 -19.33
CA GLN A 64 -24.35 -25.45 -19.89
C GLN A 64 -22.86 -25.82 -19.96
N GLU A 65 -22.02 -24.92 -20.49
CA GLU A 65 -20.57 -25.16 -20.57
C GLU A 65 -19.94 -25.29 -19.19
N LYS A 66 -20.35 -24.46 -18.22
CA LYS A 66 -19.88 -24.54 -16.82
C LYS A 66 -20.20 -25.87 -16.16
N VAL A 67 -21.42 -26.40 -16.39
CA VAL A 67 -21.80 -27.74 -15.90
C VAL A 67 -21.00 -28.81 -16.63
N ALA A 68 -20.88 -28.73 -17.96
CA ALA A 68 -20.18 -29.71 -18.79
C ALA A 68 -18.70 -29.86 -18.39
N VAL A 69 -17.95 -28.75 -18.26
CA VAL A 69 -16.53 -28.78 -17.90
C VAL A 69 -16.31 -29.37 -16.50
N THR A 70 -17.18 -29.01 -15.55
CA THR A 70 -17.13 -29.53 -14.18
C THR A 70 -17.36 -31.03 -14.17
N LYS A 71 -18.41 -31.51 -14.86
CA LYS A 71 -18.71 -32.93 -14.97
C LYS A 71 -17.59 -33.70 -15.66
N SER A 72 -17.06 -33.19 -16.77
CA SER A 72 -15.95 -33.83 -17.49
C SER A 72 -14.74 -34.04 -16.59
N PHE A 73 -14.33 -32.99 -15.86
CA PHE A 73 -13.22 -33.07 -14.92
C PHE A 73 -13.49 -34.10 -13.80
N LEU A 74 -14.64 -34.01 -13.13
CA LEU A 74 -14.97 -34.91 -12.03
C LEU A 74 -15.08 -36.37 -12.47
N GLN A 75 -15.65 -36.61 -13.65
CA GLN A 75 -15.79 -37.95 -14.19
C GLN A 75 -14.42 -38.60 -14.47
N GLN A 76 -13.51 -37.86 -15.12
CA GLN A 76 -12.20 -38.37 -15.54
C GLN A 76 -11.18 -38.43 -14.40
N GLU A 77 -11.18 -37.46 -13.49
CA GLU A 77 -10.13 -37.33 -12.48
C GLU A 77 -10.52 -37.86 -11.10
N CYS A 78 -11.82 -37.94 -10.80
CA CYS A 78 -12.33 -38.39 -9.51
C CYS A 78 -13.11 -39.70 -9.62
N VAL A 79 -14.21 -39.72 -10.37
CA VAL A 79 -15.12 -40.88 -10.44
C VAL A 79 -14.45 -42.08 -11.08
N TRP A 80 -13.62 -41.87 -12.11
CA TRP A 80 -12.79 -42.91 -12.72
C TRP A 80 -11.89 -43.64 -11.71
N ARG A 81 -11.45 -42.96 -10.65
CA ARG A 81 -10.62 -43.55 -9.58
C ARG A 81 -11.44 -44.29 -8.52
N GLY A 82 -12.76 -44.34 -8.66
CA GLY A 82 -13.70 -45.00 -7.75
C GLY A 82 -14.31 -44.10 -6.68
N MET A 83 -14.11 -42.77 -6.74
CA MET A 83 -14.76 -41.82 -5.84
C MET A 83 -16.21 -41.55 -6.27
N ILE A 84 -17.08 -41.23 -5.31
CA ILE A 84 -18.40 -40.63 -5.58
C ILE A 84 -18.24 -39.12 -5.41
N ALA A 85 -18.69 -38.34 -6.38
CA ALA A 85 -18.63 -36.88 -6.36
C ALA A 85 -20.03 -36.28 -6.25
N ASP A 86 -20.34 -35.65 -5.12
CA ASP A 86 -21.53 -34.83 -4.95
C ASP A 86 -21.19 -33.36 -5.22
N VAL A 87 -21.83 -32.77 -6.22
CA VAL A 87 -21.50 -31.43 -6.72
C VAL A 87 -22.72 -30.51 -6.66
N ALA A 88 -22.49 -29.26 -6.23
CA ALA A 88 -23.47 -28.19 -6.24
C ALA A 88 -22.89 -26.96 -6.93
N TRP A 89 -23.54 -26.49 -8.00
CA TRP A 89 -23.18 -25.27 -8.73
C TRP A 89 -23.90 -24.07 -8.13
N HIS A 90 -23.14 -23.01 -7.84
CA HIS A 90 -23.60 -21.83 -7.14
C HIS A 90 -23.46 -20.57 -8.00
N ASP A 91 -24.33 -19.59 -7.75
CA ASP A 91 -24.25 -18.21 -8.26
C ASP A 91 -24.29 -18.05 -9.80
N PHE A 92 -24.95 -18.96 -10.52
CA PHE A 92 -25.13 -18.82 -11.98
C PHE A 92 -26.20 -17.77 -12.34
N SER A 93 -27.24 -17.65 -11.52
CA SER A 93 -28.42 -16.80 -11.79
C SER A 93 -28.88 -16.00 -10.56
N GLY A 94 -27.97 -15.33 -9.85
CA GLY A 94 -28.25 -14.60 -8.60
C GLY A 94 -27.62 -13.21 -8.47
N LYS A 95 -27.82 -12.55 -7.31
CA LYS A 95 -27.25 -11.21 -7.00
C LYS A 95 -25.72 -11.15 -7.08
N ASN A 96 -25.04 -12.30 -6.99
CA ASN A 96 -23.59 -12.45 -7.04
C ASN A 96 -23.10 -13.17 -8.33
N LYS A 97 -23.75 -12.94 -9.48
CA LYS A 97 -23.38 -13.55 -10.79
C LYS A 97 -21.89 -13.38 -11.18
N HIS A 98 -21.18 -12.47 -10.51
CA HIS A 98 -19.76 -12.22 -10.78
C HIS A 98 -18.82 -13.38 -10.35
N ASN A 99 -19.26 -14.35 -9.54
CA ASN A 99 -18.40 -15.43 -9.02
C ASN A 99 -19.06 -16.83 -9.10
N PRO A 100 -19.31 -17.38 -10.30
CA PRO A 100 -19.83 -18.73 -10.43
C PRO A 100 -18.80 -19.76 -9.97
N HIS A 101 -19.24 -20.76 -9.20
CA HIS A 101 -18.37 -21.80 -8.67
C HIS A 101 -19.14 -23.10 -8.40
N ALA A 102 -18.42 -24.21 -8.29
CA ALA A 102 -18.97 -25.51 -7.94
C ALA A 102 -18.33 -26.04 -6.65
N HIS A 103 -19.15 -26.30 -5.63
CA HIS A 103 -18.73 -27.05 -4.45
C HIS A 103 -18.77 -28.54 -4.75
N VAL A 104 -17.69 -29.25 -4.44
CA VAL A 104 -17.56 -30.69 -4.67
C VAL A 104 -17.22 -31.39 -3.37
N MET A 105 -17.99 -32.42 -3.04
CA MET A 105 -17.72 -33.35 -1.95
C MET A 105 -17.44 -34.74 -2.52
N LEU A 106 -16.26 -35.29 -2.21
CA LEU A 106 -15.85 -36.63 -2.63
C LEU A 106 -15.92 -37.61 -1.47
N SER A 107 -16.38 -38.84 -1.76
CA SER A 107 -16.26 -39.96 -0.84
C SER A 107 -14.80 -40.31 -0.59
N MET A 108 -14.49 -40.74 0.63
CA MET A 108 -13.15 -41.20 1.01
C MET A 108 -12.93 -42.71 0.84
N ARG A 109 -13.99 -43.42 0.42
CA ARG A 109 -14.02 -44.87 0.21
C ARG A 109 -14.63 -45.16 -1.16
N PRO A 110 -14.09 -46.13 -1.91
CA PRO A 110 -14.77 -46.66 -3.07
C PRO A 110 -15.98 -47.49 -2.66
N LEU A 111 -16.89 -47.69 -3.60
CA LEU A 111 -17.96 -48.66 -3.45
C LEU A 111 -17.39 -50.09 -3.51
N ALA A 112 -17.93 -50.98 -2.69
CA ALA A 112 -17.62 -52.40 -2.69
C ALA A 112 -18.91 -53.18 -2.38
N GLY A 113 -19.49 -53.83 -3.40
CA GLY A 113 -20.82 -54.43 -3.31
C GLY A 113 -21.88 -53.40 -2.96
N GLU A 114 -22.73 -53.73 -1.98
CA GLU A 114 -23.84 -52.87 -1.52
C GLU A 114 -23.40 -51.69 -0.61
N GLY A 115 -22.11 -51.54 -0.32
CA GLY A 115 -21.61 -50.57 0.65
C GLY A 115 -20.26 -49.96 0.30
N PHE A 116 -19.57 -49.45 1.31
CA PHE A 116 -18.25 -48.84 1.16
C PHE A 116 -17.12 -49.82 1.48
N GLY A 117 -16.10 -49.83 0.63
CA GLY A 117 -14.88 -50.58 0.84
C GLY A 117 -13.92 -49.94 1.85
N GLN A 118 -12.66 -50.39 1.81
CA GLN A 118 -11.60 -49.83 2.61
C GLN A 118 -11.25 -48.40 2.16
N LYS A 119 -10.86 -47.56 3.12
CA LYS A 119 -10.49 -46.18 2.85
C LYS A 119 -9.22 -46.12 2.03
N ASN A 120 -9.28 -45.49 0.86
CA ASN A 120 -8.11 -45.31 0.01
C ASN A 120 -7.31 -44.09 0.49
N ARG A 121 -6.13 -44.32 1.06
CA ARG A 121 -5.28 -43.26 1.60
C ARG A 121 -4.50 -42.50 0.51
N ASP A 122 -4.31 -43.10 -0.66
CA ASP A 122 -3.57 -42.48 -1.76
C ASP A 122 -4.31 -41.27 -2.33
N TRP A 123 -5.65 -41.24 -2.17
CA TRP A 123 -6.47 -40.07 -2.50
C TRP A 123 -6.15 -38.84 -1.64
N ASN A 124 -5.38 -38.98 -0.55
CA ASN A 124 -4.86 -37.89 0.28
C ASN A 124 -3.43 -37.45 -0.08
N ASN A 125 -2.81 -38.02 -1.12
CA ASN A 125 -1.49 -37.63 -1.55
C ASN A 125 -1.48 -36.19 -2.11
N LYS A 126 -0.52 -35.36 -1.65
CA LYS A 126 -0.33 -33.99 -2.13
C LYS A 126 -0.02 -33.92 -3.62
N GLN A 127 0.66 -34.93 -4.18
CA GLN A 127 0.95 -35.00 -5.61
C GLN A 127 -0.32 -35.13 -6.45
N LEU A 128 -1.32 -35.88 -5.96
CA LEU A 128 -2.61 -36.01 -6.62
C LEU A 128 -3.35 -34.66 -6.66
N LEU A 129 -3.27 -33.86 -5.59
CA LEU A 129 -3.83 -32.50 -5.59
C LEU A 129 -3.16 -31.60 -6.64
N SER A 130 -1.83 -31.67 -6.77
CA SER A 130 -1.11 -30.92 -7.81
C SER A 130 -1.53 -31.35 -9.21
N GLN A 131 -1.71 -32.66 -9.44
CA GLN A 131 -2.21 -33.19 -10.71
C GLN A 131 -3.64 -32.71 -11.00
N TRP A 132 -4.54 -32.76 -10.03
CA TRP A 132 -5.91 -32.26 -10.19
C TRP A 132 -5.97 -30.77 -10.53
N ARG A 133 -5.09 -29.96 -9.95
CA ARG A 133 -4.98 -28.53 -10.32
C ARG A 133 -4.55 -28.33 -11.76
N ALA A 134 -3.55 -29.09 -12.22
CA ALA A 134 -3.12 -29.06 -13.62
C ALA A 134 -4.23 -29.54 -14.56
N LYS A 135 -4.85 -30.68 -14.25
CA LYS A 135 -5.95 -31.25 -15.02
C LYS A 135 -7.17 -30.35 -15.08
N TRP A 136 -7.53 -29.69 -13.98
CA TRP A 136 -8.60 -28.70 -14.01
C TRP A 136 -8.30 -27.57 -14.98
N ALA A 137 -7.08 -27.04 -14.97
CA ALA A 137 -6.68 -26.00 -15.93
C ALA A 137 -6.71 -26.50 -17.38
N GLU A 138 -6.25 -27.74 -17.65
CA GLU A 138 -6.35 -28.37 -18.97
C GLU A 138 -7.81 -28.47 -19.43
N HIS A 139 -8.68 -29.11 -18.64
CA HIS A 139 -10.11 -29.26 -18.96
C HIS A 139 -10.80 -27.92 -19.21
N LEU A 140 -10.52 -26.92 -18.37
CA LEU A 140 -11.12 -25.60 -18.52
C LEU A 140 -10.60 -24.89 -19.77
N ASN A 141 -9.30 -24.95 -20.06
CA ASN A 141 -8.73 -24.37 -21.28
C ASN A 141 -9.26 -25.04 -22.55
N ASP A 142 -9.46 -26.35 -22.55
CA ASP A 142 -10.04 -27.07 -23.71
C ASP A 142 -11.47 -26.60 -23.98
N HIS A 143 -12.29 -26.44 -22.93
CA HIS A 143 -13.65 -25.91 -23.07
C HIS A 143 -13.67 -24.44 -23.48
N LEU A 144 -12.75 -23.62 -22.96
CA LEU A 144 -12.61 -22.22 -23.38
C LEU A 144 -12.27 -22.13 -24.87
N ALA A 145 -11.36 -22.98 -25.35
CA ALA A 145 -10.99 -23.05 -26.77
C ALA A 145 -12.16 -23.53 -27.65
N GLN A 146 -12.90 -24.55 -27.22
CA GLN A 146 -14.09 -25.05 -27.94
C GLN A 146 -15.23 -24.02 -28.00
N GLY A 147 -15.41 -23.23 -26.95
CA GLY A 147 -16.38 -22.13 -26.89
C GLY A 147 -15.94 -20.85 -27.62
N GLY A 148 -14.73 -20.81 -28.17
CA GLY A 148 -14.21 -19.64 -28.89
C GLY A 148 -13.86 -18.44 -27.99
N TYR A 149 -13.50 -18.69 -26.74
CA TYR A 149 -13.14 -17.64 -25.78
C TYR A 149 -11.64 -17.28 -25.83
N ASP A 150 -11.33 -15.99 -25.88
CA ASP A 150 -9.96 -15.48 -25.76
C ASP A 150 -9.52 -15.47 -24.30
N GLY A 151 -8.63 -16.41 -23.94
CA GLY A 151 -8.03 -16.47 -22.62
C GLY A 151 -7.67 -17.89 -22.19
N ARG A 152 -6.72 -17.98 -21.25
CA ARG A 152 -6.32 -19.25 -20.65
C ARG A 152 -6.20 -19.10 -19.15
N VAL A 153 -6.51 -20.17 -18.44
CA VAL A 153 -6.25 -20.34 -17.02
C VAL A 153 -4.96 -21.13 -16.81
N ASP A 154 -4.20 -20.77 -15.78
CA ASP A 154 -3.02 -21.52 -15.36
C ASP A 154 -3.10 -21.76 -13.85
N HIS A 155 -2.76 -22.97 -13.44
CA HIS A 155 -2.82 -23.41 -12.05
C HIS A 155 -1.55 -23.05 -11.25
N ARG A 156 -0.47 -22.68 -11.94
CA ARG A 156 0.82 -22.30 -11.35
C ARG A 156 0.74 -20.88 -10.82
N SER A 157 1.58 -20.57 -9.82
CA SER A 157 1.72 -19.20 -9.34
C SER A 157 2.28 -18.28 -10.43
N TYR A 158 2.08 -16.96 -10.31
CA TYR A 158 2.69 -15.98 -11.21
C TYR A 158 4.21 -16.17 -11.32
N GLN A 159 4.88 -16.42 -10.19
CA GLN A 159 6.32 -16.72 -10.15
C GLN A 159 6.70 -17.94 -11.00
N ALA A 160 5.95 -19.05 -10.89
CA ALA A 160 6.21 -20.25 -11.68
C ALA A 160 5.85 -20.10 -13.18
N GLN A 161 5.07 -19.07 -13.53
CA GLN A 161 4.81 -18.66 -14.91
C GLN A 161 5.84 -17.64 -15.43
N GLY A 162 6.71 -17.08 -14.56
CA GLY A 162 7.61 -15.98 -14.90
C GLY A 162 6.90 -14.62 -15.04
N ILE A 163 5.69 -14.48 -14.51
CA ILE A 163 4.92 -13.25 -14.54
C ILE A 163 5.33 -12.38 -13.35
N ALA A 164 5.85 -11.18 -13.62
CA ALA A 164 6.28 -10.19 -12.64
C ALA A 164 5.10 -9.46 -11.97
N ARG A 165 4.13 -10.21 -11.47
CA ARG A 165 2.92 -9.70 -10.81
C ARG A 165 2.86 -10.20 -9.37
N GLN A 166 2.65 -9.28 -8.44
CA GLN A 166 2.47 -9.60 -7.03
C GLN A 166 1.07 -10.19 -6.78
N PRO A 167 0.95 -11.38 -6.17
CA PRO A 167 -0.34 -11.97 -5.85
C PRO A 167 -1.04 -11.25 -4.68
N MET A 168 -2.36 -11.13 -4.75
CA MET A 168 -3.20 -10.63 -3.65
C MET A 168 -3.48 -11.71 -2.60
N VAL A 169 -3.95 -11.30 -1.42
CA VAL A 169 -4.44 -12.20 -0.37
C VAL A 169 -5.95 -12.37 -0.49
N HIS A 170 -6.45 -13.59 -0.28
CA HIS A 170 -7.90 -13.86 -0.33
C HIS A 170 -8.65 -13.09 0.77
N GLU A 171 -9.61 -12.24 0.37
CA GLU A 171 -10.32 -11.34 1.29
C GLU A 171 -11.36 -12.06 2.16
N GLY A 172 -11.95 -13.16 1.66
CA GLY A 172 -13.03 -13.85 2.36
C GLY A 172 -14.34 -13.03 2.43
N ALA A 173 -15.41 -13.69 2.90
CA ALA A 173 -16.76 -13.13 2.90
C ALA A 173 -16.90 -11.90 3.82
N VAL A 174 -16.22 -11.90 4.97
CA VAL A 174 -16.37 -10.82 5.96
C VAL A 174 -15.73 -9.51 5.48
N HIS A 175 -14.47 -9.55 5.01
CA HIS A 175 -13.83 -8.33 4.47
C HIS A 175 -14.53 -7.83 3.21
N SER A 176 -15.04 -8.73 2.37
CA SER A 176 -15.85 -8.36 1.21
C SER A 176 -17.14 -7.63 1.60
N ALA A 177 -17.82 -8.09 2.67
CA ALA A 177 -19.01 -7.42 3.18
C ALA A 177 -18.68 -6.03 3.75
N LEU A 178 -17.63 -5.92 4.56
CA LEU A 178 -17.15 -4.64 5.10
C LEU A 178 -16.82 -3.63 3.99
N ARG A 179 -16.16 -4.08 2.91
CA ARG A 179 -15.88 -3.22 1.75
C ARG A 179 -17.16 -2.73 1.07
N ARG A 180 -18.22 -3.55 0.96
CA ARG A 180 -19.52 -3.11 0.41
C ARG A 180 -20.20 -2.07 1.29
N ASP A 181 -19.99 -2.15 2.59
CA ASP A 181 -20.50 -1.19 3.57
C ASP A 181 -19.63 0.08 3.67
N GLY A 182 -18.60 0.21 2.83
CA GLY A 182 -17.68 1.35 2.79
C GLY A 182 -16.62 1.35 3.89
N ILE A 183 -16.46 0.23 4.60
CA ILE A 183 -15.51 0.08 5.71
C ILE A 183 -14.22 -0.54 5.19
N GLU A 184 -13.14 0.24 5.23
CA GLU A 184 -11.81 -0.22 4.87
C GLU A 184 -11.21 -1.14 5.95
N THR A 185 -10.51 -2.18 5.51
CA THR A 185 -9.76 -3.11 6.36
C THR A 185 -8.31 -3.20 5.91
N HIS A 186 -7.39 -3.59 6.80
CA HIS A 186 -5.97 -3.78 6.44
C HIS A 186 -5.79 -4.72 5.23
N LEU A 187 -6.60 -5.78 5.16
CA LEU A 187 -6.56 -6.74 4.05
C LEU A 187 -7.02 -6.13 2.72
N THR A 188 -8.09 -5.33 2.76
CA THR A 188 -8.61 -4.66 1.55
C THR A 188 -7.64 -3.57 1.09
N ALA A 189 -7.11 -2.76 2.00
CA ALA A 189 -6.10 -1.73 1.70
C ALA A 189 -4.80 -2.33 1.15
N TYR A 190 -4.33 -3.44 1.72
CA TYR A 190 -3.18 -4.20 1.20
C TYR A 190 -3.43 -4.67 -0.24
N ASN A 191 -4.56 -5.30 -0.50
CA ASN A 191 -4.89 -5.78 -1.85
C ASN A 191 -5.03 -4.62 -2.84
N ASP A 192 -5.56 -3.47 -2.42
CA ASP A 192 -5.67 -2.28 -3.26
C ASP A 192 -4.29 -1.69 -3.58
N ASN A 193 -3.36 -1.68 -2.62
CA ASN A 193 -1.97 -1.32 -2.85
C ASN A 193 -1.29 -2.29 -3.84
N VAL A 194 -1.46 -3.60 -3.67
CA VAL A 194 -0.94 -4.61 -4.59
C VAL A 194 -1.52 -4.43 -6.00
N ARG A 195 -2.81 -4.10 -6.13
CA ARG A 195 -3.42 -3.78 -7.43
C ARG A 195 -2.77 -2.56 -8.06
N GLN A 196 -2.56 -1.50 -7.29
CA GLN A 196 -1.92 -0.28 -7.77
C GLN A 196 -0.48 -0.55 -8.22
N LYS A 197 0.34 -1.18 -7.38
CA LYS A 197 1.73 -1.53 -7.72
C LYS A 197 1.82 -2.41 -8.97
N ASN A 198 0.93 -3.39 -9.11
CA ASN A 198 0.89 -4.22 -10.30
C ASN A 198 0.56 -3.40 -11.57
N ARG A 199 -0.40 -2.47 -11.49
CA ARG A 199 -0.73 -1.56 -12.61
C ARG A 199 0.45 -0.67 -12.98
N GLU A 200 1.11 -0.09 -11.99
CA GLU A 200 2.31 0.74 -12.20
C GLU A 200 3.43 -0.07 -12.86
N LYS A 201 3.69 -1.31 -12.41
CA LYS A 201 4.67 -2.22 -13.03
C LYS A 201 4.29 -2.57 -14.48
N GLU A 202 3.02 -2.87 -14.74
CA GLU A 202 2.52 -3.15 -16.10
C GLU A 202 2.63 -1.93 -17.02
N GLU A 203 2.35 -0.72 -16.52
CA GLU A 203 2.46 0.53 -17.26
C GLU A 203 3.93 0.88 -17.57
N ILE A 204 4.83 0.74 -16.60
CA ILE A 204 6.27 0.93 -16.80
C ILE A 204 6.79 -0.03 -17.87
N ALA A 205 6.47 -1.32 -17.77
CA ALA A 205 6.90 -2.32 -18.76
C ALA A 205 6.36 -1.99 -20.17
N ARG A 206 5.12 -1.49 -20.27
CA ARG A 206 4.54 -1.04 -21.53
C ARG A 206 5.30 0.17 -22.11
N LEU A 207 5.56 1.19 -21.29
CA LEU A 207 6.29 2.38 -21.70
C LEU A 207 7.74 2.06 -22.10
N GLU A 208 8.40 1.15 -21.40
CA GLU A 208 9.73 0.67 -21.75
C GLU A 208 9.75 -0.06 -23.10
N ALA A 209 8.75 -0.89 -23.39
CA ALA A 209 8.60 -1.53 -24.69
C ALA A 209 8.36 -0.50 -25.80
N GLU A 210 7.48 0.49 -25.57
CA GLU A 210 7.22 1.57 -26.52
C GLU A 210 8.46 2.42 -26.80
N LEU A 211 9.21 2.79 -25.75
CA LEU A 211 10.49 3.51 -25.88
C LEU A 211 11.53 2.70 -26.66
N THR A 212 11.53 1.37 -26.52
CA THR A 212 12.44 0.50 -27.27
C THR A 212 12.14 0.55 -28.76
N VAL A 213 10.86 0.44 -29.13
CA VAL A 213 10.43 0.56 -30.53
C VAL A 213 10.78 1.93 -31.11
N LEU A 214 10.51 3.01 -30.38
CA LEU A 214 10.83 4.37 -30.82
C LEU A 214 12.34 4.60 -31.00
N ARG A 215 13.18 4.02 -30.13
CA ARG A 215 14.64 4.08 -30.27
C ARG A 215 15.12 3.35 -31.51
N GLU A 216 14.61 2.14 -31.76
CA GLU A 216 14.93 1.38 -32.97
C GLU A 216 14.52 2.14 -34.23
N GLU A 217 13.37 2.83 -34.21
CA GLU A 217 12.90 3.64 -35.32
C GLU A 217 13.78 4.88 -35.54
N GLN A 218 14.19 5.58 -34.47
CA GLN A 218 15.14 6.68 -34.56
C GLN A 218 16.50 6.24 -35.10
N GLU A 219 17.01 5.09 -34.69
CA GLU A 219 18.26 4.53 -35.22
C GLU A 219 18.15 4.20 -36.71
N ARG A 220 17.00 3.66 -37.17
CA ARG A 220 16.74 3.45 -38.60
C ARG A 220 16.71 4.76 -39.37
N GLN A 221 16.05 5.79 -38.84
CA GLN A 221 15.98 7.11 -39.47
C GLN A 221 17.37 7.79 -39.53
N GLN A 222 18.17 7.68 -38.48
CA GLN A 222 19.54 8.21 -38.47
C GLN A 222 20.44 7.50 -39.48
N LYS A 223 20.36 6.16 -39.56
CA LYS A 223 21.12 5.39 -40.58
C LYS A 223 20.72 5.79 -42.00
N ALA A 224 19.42 5.92 -42.27
CA ALA A 224 18.94 6.39 -43.57
C ALA A 224 19.39 7.82 -43.91
N ALA A 225 19.44 8.72 -42.92
CA ALA A 225 19.94 10.10 -43.09
C ALA A 225 21.46 10.15 -43.37
N ILE A 226 22.24 9.25 -42.76
CA ILE A 226 23.68 9.15 -43.02
C ILE A 226 23.95 8.60 -44.43
N GLU A 227 23.18 7.61 -44.87
CA GLU A 227 23.30 7.04 -46.23
C GLU A 227 22.92 8.05 -47.32
N THR A 228 21.88 8.85 -47.11
CA THR A 228 21.50 9.94 -48.02
C THR A 228 22.46 11.13 -47.99
N GLY A 229 23.11 11.41 -46.85
CA GLY A 229 24.15 12.42 -46.72
C GLY A 229 25.49 12.05 -47.38
N SER A 230 25.81 10.75 -47.46
CA SER A 230 27.06 10.25 -48.07
C SER A 230 27.03 10.31 -49.61
N GLN A 231 25.87 10.23 -50.25
CA GLN A 231 25.76 10.33 -51.72
C GLN A 231 25.97 11.75 -52.27
N GLY A 232 25.98 12.79 -51.42
CA GLY A 232 26.22 14.18 -51.81
C GLY A 232 27.69 14.61 -51.84
N LYS A 233 28.64 13.77 -51.38
CA LYS A 233 30.04 14.18 -51.18
C LYS A 233 31.09 13.39 -52.00
N GLU A 234 30.68 12.40 -52.78
CA GLU A 234 31.57 11.64 -53.67
C GLU A 234 31.40 12.07 -55.14
N ARG A 235 31.80 13.31 -55.44
CA ARG A 235 32.15 13.75 -56.81
C ARG A 235 33.40 14.62 -56.79
N SER A 236 34.48 14.07 -56.27
CA SER A 236 35.82 14.47 -56.72
C SER A 236 36.88 13.50 -56.19
N ILE A 237 37.73 13.09 -57.13
CA ILE A 237 39.02 12.42 -56.98
C ILE A 237 38.99 10.90 -57.22
N SER A 238 39.77 10.58 -58.25
CA SER A 238 40.06 9.37 -59.00
C SER A 238 40.86 8.30 -58.25
N THR A 239 40.43 7.04 -58.38
CA THR A 239 41.14 5.77 -58.76
C THR A 239 42.66 5.59 -58.48
N PRO A 240 43.20 4.34 -58.46
CA PRO A 240 42.83 3.16 -57.65
C PRO A 240 44.08 2.37 -57.15
N GLU A 241 43.97 1.53 -56.12
CA GLU A 241 44.81 0.32 -56.10
C GLU A 241 44.20 -0.85 -55.34
N LYS A 242 44.40 -2.01 -55.95
CA LYS A 242 43.75 -3.31 -55.72
C LYS A 242 44.32 -4.00 -54.48
N ILE A 243 43.47 -4.61 -53.66
CA ILE A 243 43.64 -6.02 -53.27
C ILE A 243 42.29 -6.72 -53.37
N SER A 244 42.30 -7.80 -54.15
CA SER A 244 41.19 -8.69 -54.47
C SER A 244 40.85 -9.62 -53.30
N GLN A 245 39.54 -9.85 -53.15
CA GLN A 245 38.86 -11.15 -53.14
C GLN A 245 39.28 -12.20 -52.10
N ALA A 246 38.40 -12.99 -51.50
CA ALA A 246 36.93 -13.07 -51.52
C ALA A 246 36.51 -14.15 -50.51
N ALA A 247 35.31 -13.95 -49.96
CA ALA A 247 34.28 -14.96 -49.70
C ALA A 247 34.57 -16.12 -48.72
N MET A 248 33.82 -16.18 -47.62
CA MET A 248 32.55 -16.94 -47.53
C MET A 248 31.98 -16.85 -46.12
N GLN A 249 30.69 -16.54 -46.02
CA GLN A 249 29.85 -16.75 -44.84
C GLN A 249 29.43 -18.25 -44.74
N PRO A 250 28.41 -18.64 -43.95
CA PRO A 250 28.48 -18.99 -42.53
C PRO A 250 27.89 -20.39 -42.26
N SER A 251 28.20 -21.06 -41.14
CA SER A 251 27.26 -22.06 -40.57
C SER A 251 27.67 -22.61 -39.20
N LEU A 252 26.71 -22.52 -38.29
CA LEU A 252 26.20 -23.60 -37.43
C LEU A 252 27.03 -24.13 -36.23
N GLN A 253 26.30 -24.16 -35.11
CA GLN A 253 26.27 -25.14 -34.00
C GLN A 253 27.00 -24.81 -32.69
N HIS A 254 26.15 -24.72 -31.66
CA HIS A 254 26.43 -24.80 -30.23
C HIS A 254 27.17 -26.09 -29.83
N PRO A 255 28.09 -26.05 -28.85
CA PRO A 255 28.59 -27.25 -28.20
C PRO A 255 27.88 -27.57 -26.87
N ASN A 256 27.34 -28.79 -26.85
CA ASN A 256 27.29 -29.80 -25.78
C ASN A 256 27.63 -29.44 -24.31
N ARG A 257 26.60 -29.58 -23.47
CA ARG A 257 26.41 -30.62 -22.43
C ARG A 257 27.69 -31.30 -21.88
N VAL A 258 28.08 -30.97 -20.65
CA VAL A 258 29.01 -31.76 -19.82
C VAL A 258 28.23 -32.54 -18.76
N LYS A 259 28.47 -33.86 -18.74
CA LYS A 259 28.02 -34.84 -17.75
C LYS A 259 28.84 -34.70 -16.47
N ILE A 260 28.22 -34.83 -15.29
CA ILE A 260 28.94 -35.21 -14.07
C ILE A 260 28.27 -36.46 -13.50
N GLN A 261 29.07 -37.53 -13.45
CA GLN A 261 28.76 -38.85 -12.89
C GLN A 261 29.07 -38.91 -11.39
N GLN A 262 28.40 -39.87 -10.74
CA GLN A 262 28.54 -40.27 -9.34
C GLN A 262 29.82 -41.09 -9.07
N ALA A 263 30.27 -41.06 -7.80
CA ALA A 263 31.03 -42.05 -6.99
C ALA A 263 32.13 -41.35 -6.18
N GLU A 264 32.46 -41.64 -4.92
CA GLU A 264 31.99 -42.55 -3.88
C GLU A 264 32.61 -42.13 -2.52
N LYS A 265 31.93 -42.50 -1.43
CA LYS A 265 32.38 -42.87 -0.07
C LYS A 265 33.79 -42.46 0.46
N GLY A 266 33.74 -41.76 1.60
CA GLY A 266 34.33 -42.23 2.86
C GLY A 266 35.65 -41.60 3.34
N LYS A 267 35.59 -40.83 4.43
CA LYS A 267 36.26 -41.12 5.73
C LYS A 267 36.04 -39.99 6.72
N ALA A 268 35.51 -40.37 7.88
CA ALA A 268 35.43 -39.58 9.09
C ALA A 268 36.80 -39.55 9.80
N SER A 269 37.16 -38.41 10.38
CA SER A 269 37.96 -38.35 11.62
C SER A 269 37.96 -36.95 12.24
N ASN A 270 37.28 -36.86 13.40
CA ASN A 270 37.68 -36.19 14.64
C ASN A 270 38.27 -34.77 14.64
N LEU A 271 37.49 -33.83 15.20
CA LEU A 271 37.97 -32.92 16.26
C LEU A 271 36.88 -32.69 17.32
N THR A 272 37.02 -33.50 18.38
CA THR A 272 36.73 -33.27 19.82
C THR A 272 35.95 -32.01 20.21
N LYS A 273 34.73 -32.14 20.77
CA LYS A 273 34.45 -32.27 22.22
C LYS A 273 35.15 -31.20 23.07
N ASP A 274 34.45 -30.11 23.34
CA ASP A 274 34.46 -29.50 24.66
C ASP A 274 33.03 -29.12 25.06
N THR A 275 32.35 -30.08 25.69
CA THR A 275 31.08 -29.87 26.38
C THR A 275 31.36 -30.02 27.87
N SER A 276 31.77 -28.94 28.51
CA SER A 276 31.72 -28.82 29.96
C SER A 276 30.25 -28.72 30.39
N LYS A 277 29.79 -29.83 30.98
CA LYS A 277 28.48 -30.01 31.61
C LYS A 277 28.24 -28.94 32.68
N VAL A 278 27.37 -27.97 32.40
CA VAL A 278 26.59 -27.32 33.47
C VAL A 278 25.27 -28.08 33.58
N LYS A 279 25.12 -28.86 34.66
CA LYS A 279 23.84 -29.46 35.05
C LYS A 279 22.85 -28.33 35.33
N ILE A 280 21.97 -28.02 34.38
CA ILE A 280 20.78 -27.20 34.68
C ILE A 280 19.69 -28.15 35.16
N GLN A 281 19.44 -28.10 36.47
CA GLN A 281 18.29 -28.72 37.12
C GLN A 281 16.98 -28.15 36.53
N GLY A 282 16.00 -29.03 36.30
CA GLY A 282 14.58 -28.68 36.27
C GLY A 282 14.01 -28.21 34.92
N ASN A 283 13.32 -29.13 34.24
CA ASN A 283 12.53 -28.88 33.04
C ASN A 283 11.30 -28.00 33.39
N ARG A 284 11.46 -26.67 33.34
CA ARG A 284 10.34 -25.69 33.33
C ARG A 284 10.01 -25.29 31.89
N PRO A 285 8.73 -25.08 31.54
CA PRO A 285 8.37 -24.42 30.28
C PRO A 285 9.03 -23.03 30.27
N GLN A 286 9.93 -22.77 29.31
CA GLN A 286 10.53 -21.43 29.16
C GLN A 286 9.46 -20.46 28.69
N ASP A 287 9.36 -19.30 29.35
CA ASP A 287 8.50 -18.21 28.91
C ASP A 287 8.85 -17.81 27.46
N PRO A 288 7.87 -17.83 26.53
CA PRO A 288 8.15 -17.56 25.11
C PRO A 288 8.74 -16.18 24.82
N THR A 289 8.38 -15.16 25.61
CA THR A 289 8.94 -13.81 25.48
C THR A 289 10.42 -13.82 25.85
N GLU A 290 10.77 -14.43 26.99
CA GLU A 290 12.15 -14.51 27.47
C GLU A 290 13.03 -15.26 26.48
N TYR A 291 12.51 -16.36 25.93
CA TYR A 291 13.16 -17.13 24.88
C TYR A 291 13.41 -16.27 23.62
N ALA A 292 12.41 -15.55 23.15
CA ALA A 292 12.50 -14.74 21.93
C ALA A 292 13.49 -13.58 22.08
N VAL A 293 13.40 -12.81 23.19
CA VAL A 293 14.32 -11.69 23.49
C VAL A 293 15.75 -12.18 23.55
N ARG A 294 16.01 -13.28 24.28
CA ARG A 294 17.35 -13.86 24.39
C ARG A 294 17.91 -14.28 23.05
N ARG A 295 17.10 -14.92 22.19
CA ARG A 295 17.55 -15.33 20.86
C ARG A 295 17.84 -14.16 19.94
N GLN A 296 16.98 -13.13 19.95
CA GLN A 296 17.20 -11.94 19.11
C GLN A 296 18.47 -11.20 19.52
N LEU A 297 18.64 -10.87 20.80
CA LEU A 297 19.78 -10.07 21.27
C LEU A 297 21.11 -10.82 21.12
N ARG A 298 21.11 -12.15 21.24
CA ARG A 298 22.32 -12.96 20.96
C ARG A 298 22.65 -12.97 19.47
N ALA A 299 21.63 -13.12 18.61
CA ALA A 299 21.82 -13.20 17.17
C ALA A 299 22.18 -11.85 16.54
N MET A 300 21.64 -10.74 17.06
CA MET A 300 22.07 -9.40 16.65
C MET A 300 23.55 -9.13 16.98
N GLY A 301 24.17 -9.87 17.91
CA GLY A 301 25.61 -9.80 18.13
C GLY A 301 26.10 -8.43 18.62
N GLY A 302 27.31 -8.04 18.20
CA GLY A 302 27.93 -6.75 18.53
C GLY A 302 28.63 -6.69 19.88
N ASN A 303 28.88 -5.46 20.37
CA ASN A 303 29.48 -5.19 21.69
C ASN A 303 28.52 -5.46 22.87
N GLY A 304 27.31 -5.94 22.57
CA GLY A 304 26.28 -6.27 23.55
C GLY A 304 25.43 -5.09 24.02
N ASN A 305 25.71 -3.85 23.62
CA ASN A 305 24.91 -2.69 24.03
C ASN A 305 23.74 -2.44 23.08
N PHE A 306 22.53 -2.39 23.64
CA PHE A 306 21.29 -2.16 22.92
C PHE A 306 20.53 -0.98 23.50
N GLU A 307 19.90 -0.21 22.61
CA GLU A 307 18.93 0.79 22.98
C GLU A 307 17.53 0.21 22.75
N ILE A 308 16.73 0.22 23.81
CA ILE A 308 15.36 -0.26 23.82
C ILE A 308 14.44 0.95 23.76
N GLY A 309 13.66 1.03 22.68
CA GLY A 309 12.65 2.06 22.47
C GLY A 309 11.31 1.59 23.00
N ILE A 310 10.71 2.35 23.91
CA ILE A 310 9.35 2.13 24.43
C ILE A 310 8.49 3.25 23.88
N PHE A 311 7.65 2.93 22.90
CA PHE A 311 6.85 3.92 22.20
C PHE A 311 5.40 3.85 22.65
N ASP A 312 4.90 4.99 23.11
CA ASP A 312 3.51 5.22 23.49
C ASP A 312 2.80 5.93 22.33
N ARG A 313 1.82 5.24 21.72
CA ARG A 313 1.09 5.75 20.56
C ARG A 313 0.12 6.87 20.94
N GLU A 314 -0.55 6.75 22.09
CA GLU A 314 -1.52 7.75 22.55
C GLU A 314 -0.81 9.07 22.89
N ALA A 315 0.33 8.99 23.57
CA ALA A 315 1.14 10.16 23.88
C ALA A 315 2.01 10.64 22.69
N GLY A 316 2.15 9.81 21.64
CA GLY A 316 3.08 10.04 20.52
C GLY A 316 4.55 10.17 20.96
N LYS A 317 4.93 9.52 22.06
CA LYS A 317 6.22 9.73 22.73
C LYS A 317 7.04 8.45 22.76
N MET A 318 8.32 8.55 22.38
CA MET A 318 9.29 7.47 22.53
C MET A 318 10.18 7.70 23.75
N VAL A 319 10.35 6.67 24.57
CA VAL A 319 11.29 6.64 25.69
C VAL A 319 12.35 5.62 25.38
N ASN A 320 13.60 6.08 25.28
CA ASN A 320 14.73 5.21 24.97
C ASN A 320 15.52 4.91 26.24
N ARG A 321 15.96 3.67 26.38
CA ARG A 321 16.85 3.24 27.46
C ARG A 321 17.93 2.33 26.90
N SER A 322 19.17 2.57 27.30
CA SER A 322 20.31 1.77 26.87
C SER A 322 20.71 0.79 27.97
N TRP A 323 20.92 -0.46 27.59
CA TRP A 323 21.36 -1.51 28.49
C TRP A 323 22.33 -2.45 27.77
N HIS A 324 23.22 -3.06 28.55
CA HIS A 324 24.00 -4.17 28.04
C HIS A 324 23.10 -5.43 27.97
N ARG A 325 23.34 -6.31 27.00
CA ARG A 325 22.59 -7.55 26.77
C ARG A 325 22.50 -8.39 28.03
N ASP A 326 23.61 -8.49 28.76
CA ASP A 326 23.67 -9.32 29.96
C ASP A 326 22.92 -8.69 31.15
N GLU A 327 22.64 -7.38 31.10
CA GLU A 327 21.72 -6.73 32.04
C GLU A 327 20.27 -7.03 31.68
N ILE A 328 19.91 -6.91 30.39
CA ILE A 328 18.56 -7.27 29.90
C ILE A 328 18.24 -8.73 30.23
N LEU A 329 19.25 -9.60 30.11
CA LEU A 329 19.15 -11.05 30.34
C LEU A 329 19.63 -11.47 31.74
N ARG A 330 19.75 -10.54 32.69
CA ARG A 330 20.08 -10.89 34.08
C ARG A 330 18.86 -11.55 34.74
N TYR A 331 18.99 -12.83 35.07
CA TYR A 331 17.96 -13.55 35.82
C TYR A 331 18.07 -13.24 37.31
N ASP A 332 16.97 -12.87 37.93
CA ASP A 332 16.88 -12.71 39.37
C ASP A 332 16.32 -14.01 39.99
N PRO A 333 17.13 -14.75 40.77
CA PRO A 333 16.72 -16.01 41.38
C PRO A 333 15.64 -15.84 42.47
N GLU A 334 15.56 -14.67 43.11
CA GLU A 334 14.59 -14.41 44.18
C GLU A 334 13.19 -14.21 43.60
N THR A 335 13.06 -13.30 42.64
CA THR A 335 11.79 -13.04 41.95
C THR A 335 11.48 -14.06 40.86
N LYS A 336 12.43 -14.94 40.53
CA LYS A 336 12.38 -15.96 39.47
C LYS A 336 12.02 -15.39 38.10
N ARG A 337 12.46 -14.16 37.81
CA ARG A 337 12.13 -13.39 36.59
C ARG A 337 13.37 -12.71 36.02
N TYR A 338 13.28 -12.25 34.78
CA TYR A 338 14.20 -11.28 34.21
C TYR A 338 13.64 -9.87 34.45
N PRO A 339 14.20 -9.06 35.38
CA PRO A 339 13.56 -7.81 35.83
C PRO A 339 13.26 -6.82 34.69
N ILE A 340 14.21 -6.65 33.75
CA ILE A 340 14.04 -5.76 32.60
C ILE A 340 12.96 -6.29 31.65
N ILE A 341 12.97 -7.59 31.32
CA ILE A 341 11.93 -8.18 30.45
C ILE A 341 10.55 -8.08 31.12
N ALA A 342 10.46 -8.28 32.44
CA ALA A 342 9.22 -8.12 33.20
C ALA A 342 8.71 -6.67 33.15
N PHE A 343 9.59 -5.69 33.29
CA PHE A 343 9.26 -4.28 33.08
C PHE A 343 8.76 -4.02 31.64
N LEU A 344 9.42 -4.54 30.63
CA LEU A 344 8.99 -4.37 29.23
C LEU A 344 7.64 -5.05 28.95
N LYS A 345 7.36 -6.21 29.57
CA LYS A 345 6.04 -6.86 29.51
C LYS A 345 4.97 -5.97 30.11
N GLN A 346 5.24 -5.33 31.24
CA GLN A 346 4.33 -4.37 31.85
C GLN A 346 4.06 -3.20 30.91
N GLN A 347 5.10 -2.61 30.32
CA GLN A 347 4.92 -1.53 29.33
C GLN A 347 4.10 -2.00 28.12
N ASN A 348 4.38 -3.18 27.57
CA ASN A 348 3.64 -3.71 26.43
C ASN A 348 2.17 -4.03 26.76
N SER A 349 1.89 -4.50 27.97
CA SER A 349 0.50 -4.72 28.44
C SER A 349 -0.32 -3.43 28.56
N GLN A 350 0.35 -2.27 28.64
CA GLN A 350 -0.26 -0.94 28.62
C GLN A 350 -0.41 -0.40 27.18
N GLY A 351 -0.26 -1.23 26.15
CA GLY A 351 -0.39 -0.81 24.75
C GLY A 351 0.88 -0.20 24.14
N LYS A 352 2.01 -0.15 24.87
CA LYS A 352 3.26 0.41 24.36
C LYS A 352 3.99 -0.57 23.45
N HIS A 353 4.59 -0.05 22.40
CA HIS A 353 5.41 -0.82 21.47
C HIS A 353 6.85 -0.91 21.94
N ILE A 354 7.45 -2.10 21.82
CA ILE A 354 8.83 -2.35 22.23
C ILE A 354 9.71 -2.54 20.99
N TYR A 355 10.75 -1.73 20.91
CA TYR A 355 11.73 -1.70 19.82
C TYR A 355 13.15 -1.91 20.35
N VAL A 356 14.06 -2.27 19.46
CA VAL A 356 15.48 -2.49 19.74
C VAL A 356 16.35 -1.98 18.58
N ARG A 357 17.49 -1.40 18.91
CA ARG A 357 18.59 -1.16 17.97
C ARG A 357 19.94 -1.32 18.68
N PRO A 358 21.03 -1.64 17.97
CA PRO A 358 22.38 -1.58 18.54
C PRO A 358 22.76 -0.13 18.88
N VAL A 359 23.43 0.07 20.01
CA VAL A 359 23.97 1.40 20.37
C VAL A 359 25.16 1.72 19.45
N PRO A 360 25.28 2.93 18.87
CA PRO A 360 26.47 3.31 18.12
C PRO A 360 27.77 3.14 18.95
N LEU A 361 28.89 2.92 18.27
CA LEU A 361 30.21 2.91 18.89
C LEU A 361 30.54 4.30 19.48
N SER A 362 31.56 4.38 20.35
CA SER A 362 31.96 5.64 21.00
C SER A 362 32.34 6.75 20.02
N ASN A 363 32.81 6.38 18.83
CA ASN A 363 33.12 7.30 17.72
C ASN A 363 31.88 7.68 16.87
N GLY A 364 30.68 7.20 17.22
CA GLY A 364 29.43 7.44 16.50
C GLY A 364 29.15 6.48 15.34
N ASP A 365 30.02 5.49 15.09
CA ASP A 365 29.86 4.53 14.00
C ASP A 365 28.85 3.42 14.33
N SER A 366 28.30 2.81 13.29
CA SER A 366 27.46 1.62 13.41
C SER A 366 28.32 0.40 13.79
N GLN A 367 27.73 -0.52 14.55
CA GLN A 367 28.29 -1.85 14.83
C GLN A 367 28.27 -2.79 13.60
N GLY A 368 28.00 -2.26 12.41
CA GLY A 368 27.93 -3.04 11.16
C GLY A 368 26.65 -3.87 11.01
N LEU A 369 25.65 -3.63 11.85
CA LEU A 369 24.29 -4.15 11.72
C LEU A 369 23.44 -3.19 10.91
N VAL A 370 22.72 -3.74 9.93
CA VAL A 370 21.80 -3.00 9.07
C VAL A 370 20.43 -3.66 9.12
N LEU A 371 19.40 -2.83 9.30
CA LEU A 371 18.01 -3.25 9.28
C LEU A 371 17.44 -3.10 7.87
N VAL A 372 16.73 -4.13 7.41
CA VAL A 372 15.85 -4.08 6.24
C VAL A 372 14.44 -4.40 6.73
N ASP A 373 13.53 -3.43 6.60
CA ASP A 373 12.16 -3.52 7.13
C ASP A 373 11.15 -3.70 5.98
N ASP A 374 9.94 -4.15 6.33
CA ASP A 374 8.80 -4.38 5.42
C ASP A 374 9.04 -5.42 4.32
N LEU A 375 9.63 -6.57 4.69
CA LEU A 375 9.88 -7.70 3.79
C LEU A 375 8.81 -8.79 3.92
N ASP A 376 8.32 -9.29 2.80
CA ASP A 376 7.52 -10.51 2.73
C ASP A 376 8.40 -11.78 2.77
N PRO A 377 7.82 -12.98 2.98
CA PRO A 377 8.60 -14.22 3.09
C PRO A 377 9.41 -14.57 1.84
N ILE A 378 8.95 -14.18 0.65
CA ILE A 378 9.64 -14.46 -0.62
C ILE A 378 10.89 -13.60 -0.70
N GLN A 379 10.75 -12.30 -0.41
CA GLN A 379 11.87 -11.36 -0.38
C GLN A 379 12.95 -11.76 0.64
N VAL A 380 12.55 -12.31 1.80
CA VAL A 380 13.49 -12.87 2.77
C VAL A 380 14.27 -14.06 2.20
N GLU A 381 13.63 -14.95 1.45
CA GLU A 381 14.31 -16.09 0.81
C GLU A 381 15.19 -15.67 -0.36
N GLU A 382 14.78 -14.69 -1.16
CA GLU A 382 15.60 -14.09 -2.24
C GLU A 382 16.87 -13.44 -1.67
N LEU A 383 16.72 -12.70 -0.57
CA LEU A 383 17.83 -12.11 0.16
C LEU A 383 18.82 -13.18 0.63
N LYS A 384 18.34 -14.32 1.14
CA LYS A 384 19.22 -15.44 1.52
C LYS A 384 19.88 -16.09 0.31
N ALA A 385 19.14 -16.25 -0.79
CA ALA A 385 19.62 -16.87 -2.02
C ALA A 385 20.73 -16.05 -2.70
N SER A 386 20.76 -14.72 -2.49
CA SER A 386 21.86 -13.86 -2.95
C SER A 386 23.17 -14.04 -2.16
N GLY A 387 23.15 -14.85 -1.10
CA GLY A 387 24.29 -15.14 -0.23
C GLY A 387 24.36 -14.25 1.00
N LEU A 388 23.43 -13.30 1.18
CA LEU A 388 23.30 -12.52 2.41
C LEU A 388 22.62 -13.37 3.48
N LYS A 389 23.36 -13.69 4.55
CA LYS A 389 22.85 -14.43 5.70
C LYS A 389 22.31 -13.48 6.76
N PRO A 390 20.99 -13.51 7.06
CA PRO A 390 20.41 -12.79 8.18
C PRO A 390 21.08 -13.16 9.50
N ALA A 391 21.42 -12.15 10.31
CA ALA A 391 21.74 -12.35 11.70
C ALA A 391 20.47 -12.82 12.44
N CYS A 392 19.34 -12.15 12.21
CA CYS A 392 18.02 -12.62 12.60
C CYS A 392 16.92 -12.14 11.65
N VAL A 393 15.84 -12.94 11.58
CA VAL A 393 14.61 -12.65 10.84
C VAL A 393 13.46 -12.60 11.84
N ILE A 394 12.75 -11.48 11.86
CA ILE A 394 11.67 -11.20 12.82
C ILE A 394 10.39 -10.95 12.04
N GLU A 395 9.35 -11.74 12.31
CA GLU A 395 7.99 -11.49 11.82
C GLU A 395 7.33 -10.43 12.73
N THR A 396 7.08 -9.24 12.18
CA THR A 396 6.54 -8.08 12.90
C THR A 396 5.01 -8.08 12.94
N SER A 397 4.38 -8.61 11.90
CA SER A 397 2.95 -8.92 11.78
C SER A 397 2.79 -10.06 10.77
N TYR A 398 1.56 -10.53 10.53
CA TYR A 398 1.34 -11.70 9.67
C TYR A 398 1.95 -11.52 8.28
N ARG A 399 2.92 -12.38 7.93
CA ARG A 399 3.70 -12.35 6.69
C ARG A 399 4.52 -11.08 6.43
N ASN A 400 4.70 -10.24 7.44
CA ASN A 400 5.56 -9.07 7.34
C ASN A 400 6.80 -9.25 8.24
N HIS A 401 7.98 -9.04 7.68
CA HIS A 401 9.26 -9.36 8.30
C HIS A 401 10.20 -8.18 8.27
N GLN A 402 11.06 -8.13 9.28
CA GLN A 402 12.26 -7.32 9.29
C GLN A 402 13.46 -8.24 9.42
N VAL A 403 14.56 -7.87 8.78
CA VAL A 403 15.80 -8.63 8.74
C VAL A 403 16.93 -7.76 9.25
N TRP A 404 17.70 -8.31 10.19
CA TRP A 404 18.97 -7.70 10.61
C TRP A 404 20.12 -8.42 9.91
N LEU A 405 20.99 -7.66 9.25
CA LEU A 405 22.18 -8.14 8.56
C LEU A 405 23.45 -7.61 9.22
N GLN A 406 24.37 -8.51 9.55
CA GLN A 406 25.72 -8.14 9.97
C GLN A 406 26.61 -8.08 8.71
N VAL A 407 26.85 -6.87 8.23
CA VAL A 407 27.56 -6.62 6.94
C VAL A 407 29.04 -6.27 7.12
N ALA A 408 29.45 -5.81 8.30
CA ALA A 408 30.85 -5.56 8.66
C ALA A 408 31.02 -5.61 10.18
N LYS A 409 32.26 -5.51 10.72
CA LYS A 409 32.49 -5.36 12.17
C LYS A 409 32.10 -3.96 12.69
N SER A 410 32.32 -2.95 11.87
CA SER A 410 31.89 -1.58 12.08
C SER A 410 31.70 -0.90 10.73
N LEU A 411 30.82 0.10 10.68
CA LEU A 411 30.60 0.94 9.50
C LEU A 411 30.44 2.38 9.93
N ASN A 412 31.05 3.30 9.17
CA ASN A 412 30.75 4.71 9.37
C ASN A 412 29.27 5.01 9.11
N ARG A 413 28.74 6.05 9.76
CA ARG A 413 27.30 6.40 9.75
C ARG A 413 26.72 6.60 8.34
N GLU A 414 27.47 7.21 7.44
CA GLU A 414 27.04 7.52 6.07
C GLU A 414 26.95 6.25 5.23
N THR A 415 27.97 5.39 5.34
CA THR A 415 28.01 4.10 4.66
C THR A 415 26.89 3.20 5.19
N ALA A 416 26.71 3.08 6.51
CA ALA A 416 25.66 2.25 7.09
C ALA A 416 24.25 2.67 6.63
N THR A 417 23.99 3.98 6.55
CA THR A 417 22.71 4.51 6.02
C THR A 417 22.53 4.22 4.54
N THR A 418 23.60 4.40 3.76
CA THR A 418 23.59 4.14 2.32
C THR A 418 23.31 2.67 2.03
N VAL A 419 23.97 1.77 2.77
CA VAL A 419 23.78 0.32 2.67
C VAL A 419 22.36 -0.07 3.04
N ALA A 420 21.79 0.51 4.10
CA ALA A 420 20.39 0.28 4.46
C ALA A 420 19.44 0.67 3.32
N LYS A 421 19.68 1.80 2.65
CA LYS A 421 18.84 2.29 1.55
C LYS A 421 18.96 1.45 0.29
N GLU A 422 20.16 0.99 -0.04
CA GLU A 422 20.36 0.10 -1.19
C GLU A 422 19.72 -1.27 -0.94
N LEU A 423 19.89 -1.85 0.25
CA LEU A 423 19.23 -3.10 0.61
C LEU A 423 17.71 -2.97 0.60
N ALA A 424 17.15 -1.88 1.14
CA ALA A 424 15.73 -1.60 1.06
C ALA A 424 15.26 -1.44 -0.39
N ARG A 425 16.05 -0.80 -1.26
CA ARG A 425 15.69 -0.68 -2.69
C ARG A 425 15.74 -2.01 -3.42
N GLU A 426 16.81 -2.79 -3.23
CA GLU A 426 17.04 -4.05 -3.93
C GLU A 426 16.01 -5.12 -3.58
N TYR A 427 15.62 -5.17 -2.31
CA TYR A 427 14.63 -6.15 -1.82
C TYR A 427 13.22 -5.54 -1.66
N GLU A 428 12.96 -4.37 -2.26
CA GLU A 428 11.69 -3.62 -2.19
C GLU A 428 11.13 -3.44 -0.76
N GLY A 429 12.01 -3.26 0.24
CA GLY A 429 11.66 -2.94 1.63
C GLY A 429 11.41 -1.44 1.88
N ASP A 430 11.07 -1.09 3.12
CA ASP A 430 10.70 0.28 3.48
C ASP A 430 11.90 1.26 3.47
N ALA A 431 11.92 2.15 2.47
CA ALA A 431 12.94 3.19 2.33
C ALA A 431 12.91 4.25 3.44
N ALA A 432 11.77 4.47 4.11
CA ALA A 432 11.69 5.40 5.25
C ALA A 432 12.38 4.83 6.50
N SER A 433 12.42 3.50 6.60
CA SER A 433 13.09 2.77 7.68
C SER A 433 14.58 2.50 7.41
N ALA A 434 15.06 2.85 6.22
CA ALA A 434 16.43 2.64 5.79
C ALA A 434 17.43 3.70 6.35
N SER A 435 17.83 3.52 7.61
CA SER A 435 18.84 4.35 8.29
C SER A 435 19.63 3.55 9.30
N TYR A 436 20.90 3.91 9.54
CA TYR A 436 21.76 3.26 10.53
C TYR A 436 21.24 3.35 11.97
N GLN A 437 20.35 4.31 12.24
CA GLN A 437 19.75 4.53 13.55
C GLN A 437 18.34 3.95 13.67
N HIS A 438 17.80 3.31 12.63
CA HIS A 438 16.41 2.89 12.66
C HIS A 438 16.16 1.79 13.72
N PHE A 439 14.99 1.84 14.34
CA PHE A 439 14.58 0.89 15.38
C PHE A 439 13.85 -0.30 14.77
N GLY A 440 14.30 -1.51 15.07
CA GLY A 440 13.56 -2.72 14.72
C GLY A 440 12.63 -3.15 15.87
N ARG A 441 11.64 -3.99 15.58
CA ARG A 441 10.81 -4.64 16.62
C ARG A 441 11.63 -5.59 17.50
N LEU A 442 11.37 -5.58 18.81
CA LEU A 442 11.87 -6.61 19.71
C LEU A 442 10.86 -7.76 19.78
N ALA A 443 11.30 -8.97 19.46
CA ALA A 443 10.49 -10.17 19.46
C ALA A 443 10.10 -10.61 20.87
N GLY A 444 8.96 -11.32 20.96
CA GLY A 444 8.40 -11.75 22.24
C GLY A 444 7.42 -10.75 22.86
N PHE A 445 7.08 -9.66 22.17
CA PHE A 445 6.06 -8.70 22.58
C PHE A 445 4.95 -8.62 21.53
N THR A 446 3.81 -8.05 21.90
CA THR A 446 2.69 -7.84 20.97
C THR A 446 2.88 -6.56 20.16
N ASN A 447 2.43 -6.60 18.91
CA ASN A 447 2.39 -5.44 18.02
C ASN A 447 1.07 -4.69 18.21
N CYS A 448 1.07 -3.70 19.11
CA CYS A 448 -0.11 -2.96 19.57
C CYS A 448 -0.72 -1.96 18.55
N LYS A 449 -0.48 -2.10 17.24
CA LYS A 449 -1.15 -1.21 16.27
C LYS A 449 -2.58 -1.73 16.11
N GLU A 450 -3.56 -0.84 16.26
CA GLU A 450 -4.99 -1.18 16.14
C GLU A 450 -5.32 -1.84 14.80
N ASP A 451 -4.63 -1.44 13.72
CA ASP A 451 -4.78 -2.03 12.39
C ASP A 451 -4.41 -3.53 12.34
N TYR A 452 -3.62 -3.99 13.31
CA TYR A 452 -3.18 -5.38 13.45
C TYR A 452 -3.95 -6.15 14.52
N ALA A 453 -4.80 -5.52 15.33
CA ALA A 453 -5.63 -6.22 16.28
C ALA A 453 -6.57 -7.18 15.55
N ASP A 454 -6.61 -8.43 15.99
CA ASP A 454 -7.60 -9.39 15.49
C ASP A 454 -8.99 -8.87 15.86
N LYS A 455 -9.79 -8.49 14.85
CA LYS A 455 -11.08 -7.82 15.06
C LYS A 455 -12.13 -8.69 15.75
N TYR A 456 -11.89 -9.99 15.92
CA TYR A 456 -12.82 -10.94 16.55
C TYR A 456 -12.40 -11.27 17.99
N THR A 457 -11.11 -11.24 18.28
CA THR A 457 -10.56 -11.58 19.59
C THR A 457 -10.00 -10.38 20.36
N GLU A 458 -9.89 -9.22 19.70
CA GLU A 458 -9.26 -7.98 20.18
C GLU A 458 -7.79 -8.17 20.59
N LYS A 459 -7.16 -9.26 20.15
CA LYS A 459 -5.78 -9.60 20.49
C LYS A 459 -4.82 -9.08 19.44
N PHE A 460 -3.76 -8.44 19.90
CA PHE A 460 -2.65 -8.01 19.05
C PHE A 460 -1.73 -9.19 18.68
N PRO A 461 -1.19 -9.23 17.46
CA PRO A 461 -0.30 -10.30 17.02
C PRO A 461 1.04 -10.19 17.74
N TRP A 462 1.64 -11.35 17.98
CA TRP A 462 2.97 -11.44 18.57
C TRP A 462 4.04 -11.16 17.52
N VAL A 463 5.02 -10.32 17.86
CA VAL A 463 6.27 -10.21 17.11
C VAL A 463 7.08 -11.47 17.38
N ARG A 464 7.38 -12.23 16.33
CA ARG A 464 7.96 -13.57 16.42
C ARG A 464 9.34 -13.61 15.81
N ILE A 465 10.27 -14.24 16.52
CA ILE A 465 11.56 -14.60 15.93
C ILE A 465 11.39 -15.83 15.05
N LYS A 466 11.71 -15.71 13.75
CA LYS A 466 11.70 -16.83 12.80
C LYS A 466 13.05 -17.51 12.78
N GLU A 467 14.09 -16.71 12.64
CA GLU A 467 15.47 -17.17 12.54
C GLU A 467 16.38 -16.28 13.39
N ALA A 468 17.38 -16.90 13.99
CA ALA A 468 18.41 -16.25 14.78
C ALA A 468 19.66 -17.12 14.69
N THR A 469 20.44 -16.89 13.64
CA THR A 469 21.66 -17.65 13.34
C THR A 469 22.86 -16.99 14.02
N GLY A 470 22.86 -15.65 14.11
CA GLY A 470 24.03 -14.88 14.52
C GLY A 470 25.19 -14.98 13.53
N GLU A 471 24.96 -15.55 12.34
CA GLU A 471 25.98 -15.67 11.31
C GLU A 471 26.23 -14.30 10.68
N ALA A 472 27.52 -13.93 10.62
CA ALA A 472 27.92 -12.69 10.01
C ALA A 472 28.12 -12.88 8.49
N SER A 473 27.53 -12.00 7.69
CA SER A 473 27.64 -12.04 6.22
C SER A 473 28.92 -11.38 5.70
N ILE A 474 29.92 -11.11 6.55
CA ILE A 474 30.99 -10.14 6.31
C ILE A 474 31.71 -10.36 4.95
N SER A 475 32.09 -11.60 4.62
CA SER A 475 32.84 -11.88 3.37
C SER A 475 32.00 -11.78 2.10
N THR A 476 30.70 -12.09 2.17
CA THR A 476 29.77 -11.98 1.02
C THR A 476 29.18 -10.58 0.90
N ALA A 477 29.04 -9.89 2.04
CA ALA A 477 28.59 -8.51 2.14
C ALA A 477 29.63 -7.53 1.57
N GLU A 478 30.94 -7.74 1.72
CA GLU A 478 31.95 -6.83 1.15
C GLU A 478 31.85 -6.69 -0.38
N ALA A 479 31.67 -7.78 -1.11
CA ALA A 479 31.47 -7.74 -2.57
C ALA A 479 30.15 -7.05 -2.97
N TYR A 480 29.12 -7.21 -2.13
CA TYR A 480 27.83 -6.52 -2.29
C TYR A 480 27.95 -5.00 -2.00
N LEU A 481 28.68 -4.66 -0.94
CA LEU A 481 28.95 -3.28 -0.49
C LEU A 481 29.73 -2.49 -1.54
N GLU A 482 30.70 -3.10 -2.23
CA GLU A 482 31.43 -2.43 -3.31
C GLU A 482 30.53 -2.11 -4.51
N ARG A 483 29.69 -3.05 -4.94
CA ARG A 483 28.71 -2.80 -6.02
C ARG A 483 27.68 -1.74 -5.64
N ALA A 484 27.29 -1.68 -4.37
CA ALA A 484 26.39 -0.65 -3.85
C ALA A 484 27.05 0.74 -3.85
N ARG A 485 28.32 0.83 -3.44
CA ARG A 485 29.12 2.08 -3.48
C ARG A 485 29.24 2.65 -4.89
N GLU A 486 29.53 1.80 -5.88
CA GLU A 486 29.64 2.22 -7.29
C GLU A 486 28.32 2.77 -7.84
N ARG A 487 27.20 2.12 -7.54
CA ARG A 487 25.86 2.54 -8.00
C ARG A 487 25.41 3.88 -7.42
N VAL A 488 25.74 4.16 -6.16
CA VAL A 488 25.46 5.46 -5.53
C VAL A 488 26.26 6.58 -6.20
N LYS A 489 27.54 6.33 -6.48
CA LYS A 489 28.40 7.28 -7.21
C LYS A 489 27.84 7.60 -8.59
N LEU A 490 27.39 6.59 -9.33
CA LEU A 490 26.72 6.77 -10.63
C LEU A 490 25.41 7.55 -10.50
N THR A 491 24.59 7.25 -9.50
CA THR A 491 23.29 7.92 -9.28
C THR A 491 23.48 9.41 -9.00
N ILE A 492 24.45 9.77 -8.15
CA ILE A 492 24.78 11.17 -7.84
C ILE A 492 25.24 11.90 -9.12
N GLN A 493 26.10 11.27 -9.92
CA GLN A 493 26.57 11.85 -11.19
C GLN A 493 25.41 12.07 -12.18
N GLN A 494 24.49 11.12 -12.30
CA GLN A 494 23.32 11.23 -13.17
C GLN A 494 22.38 12.36 -12.73
N GLN A 495 22.12 12.50 -11.42
CA GLN A 495 21.30 13.57 -10.89
C GLN A 495 21.92 14.95 -11.14
N GLN A 496 23.24 15.08 -10.98
CA GLN A 496 23.97 16.31 -11.27
C GLN A 496 23.90 16.67 -12.76
N ALA A 497 24.10 15.70 -13.66
CA ALA A 497 23.99 15.91 -15.10
C ALA A 497 22.56 16.31 -15.52
N ALA A 498 21.54 15.68 -14.94
CA ALA A 498 20.14 16.01 -15.19
C ALA A 498 19.78 17.43 -14.71
N ALA A 499 20.28 17.84 -13.54
CA ALA A 499 20.10 19.20 -13.02
C ALA A 499 20.74 20.26 -13.93
N GLN A 500 21.97 20.02 -14.39
CA GLN A 500 22.67 20.90 -15.34
C GLN A 500 21.92 21.01 -16.67
N LYS A 501 21.46 19.88 -17.23
CA LYS A 501 20.67 19.86 -18.47
C LYS A 501 19.36 20.63 -18.34
N ARG A 502 18.67 20.48 -17.20
CA ARG A 502 17.43 21.22 -16.90
C ARG A 502 17.67 22.72 -16.78
N GLU A 503 18.78 23.14 -16.17
CA GLU A 503 19.16 24.54 -16.08
C GLU A 503 19.46 25.13 -17.47
N GLN A 504 20.11 24.38 -18.35
CA GLN A 504 20.36 24.79 -19.74
C GLN A 504 19.07 24.93 -20.56
N LEU A 505 18.16 23.95 -20.48
CA LEU A 505 16.85 23.99 -21.13
C LEU A 505 16.01 25.18 -20.65
N LEU A 506 16.03 25.45 -19.33
CA LEU A 506 15.31 26.58 -18.77
C LEU A 506 15.87 27.90 -19.32
N LYS A 507 17.19 28.09 -19.35
CA LYS A 507 17.84 29.28 -19.93
C LYS A 507 17.49 29.48 -21.40
N GLN A 508 17.41 28.41 -22.18
CA GLN A 508 17.04 28.46 -23.60
C GLN A 508 15.57 28.86 -23.78
N GLN A 509 14.65 28.27 -23.02
CA GLN A 509 13.24 28.65 -23.04
C GLN A 509 12.99 30.11 -22.63
N THR A 510 13.71 30.62 -21.61
CA THR A 510 13.60 32.05 -21.26
C THR A 510 14.12 32.95 -22.37
N SER A 511 15.19 32.57 -23.07
CA SER A 511 15.74 33.31 -24.20
C SER A 511 14.74 33.41 -25.36
N ASP A 512 14.08 32.31 -25.72
CA ASP A 512 13.10 32.28 -26.81
C ASP A 512 11.86 33.13 -26.49
N GLN A 513 11.39 33.09 -25.24
CA GLN A 513 10.28 33.95 -24.78
C GLN A 513 10.66 35.43 -24.76
N GLU A 514 11.90 35.76 -24.39
CA GLU A 514 12.40 37.13 -24.43
C GLU A 514 12.43 37.67 -25.87
N CYS A 515 12.92 36.87 -26.83
CA CYS A 515 12.96 37.23 -28.24
C CYS A 515 11.57 37.53 -28.82
N GLN A 516 10.56 36.72 -28.47
CA GLN A 516 9.17 36.94 -28.90
C GLN A 516 8.56 38.22 -28.30
N ARG A 517 8.81 38.50 -27.02
CA ARG A 517 8.36 39.75 -26.37
C ARG A 517 9.06 40.98 -26.94
N ALA A 518 10.34 40.85 -27.29
CA ALA A 518 11.10 41.89 -27.95
C ALA A 518 10.50 42.19 -29.34
N LEU A 519 10.19 41.18 -30.15
CA LEU A 519 9.54 41.37 -31.45
C LEU A 519 8.19 42.10 -31.34
N GLN A 520 7.30 41.65 -30.46
CA GLN A 520 6.01 42.32 -30.24
C GLN A 520 6.18 43.77 -29.75
N SER A 521 7.15 44.02 -28.87
CA SER A 521 7.48 45.36 -28.39
C SER A 521 8.04 46.24 -29.50
N PHE A 522 8.86 45.66 -30.37
CA PHE A 522 9.45 46.32 -31.53
C PHE A 522 8.37 46.80 -32.49
N GLU A 523 7.46 45.92 -32.91
CA GLU A 523 6.35 46.27 -33.80
C GLU A 523 5.49 47.40 -33.24
N ARG A 524 5.12 47.31 -31.94
CA ARG A 524 4.31 48.33 -31.27
C ARG A 524 5.01 49.68 -31.17
N ILE A 525 6.29 49.69 -30.78
CA ILE A 525 7.08 50.92 -30.68
C ILE A 525 7.34 51.51 -32.06
N ARG A 526 7.57 50.66 -33.07
CA ARG A 526 7.81 51.09 -34.44
C ARG A 526 6.57 51.76 -35.03
N ALA A 527 5.39 51.15 -34.88
CA ALA A 527 4.13 51.71 -35.37
C ALA A 527 3.87 53.12 -34.84
N THR A 528 4.09 53.34 -33.54
CA THR A 528 3.98 54.67 -32.91
C THR A 528 5.10 55.62 -33.34
N SER A 529 6.32 55.12 -33.56
CA SER A 529 7.45 55.94 -34.02
C SER A 529 7.27 56.38 -35.48
N ARG A 530 6.69 55.55 -36.35
CA ARG A 530 6.37 55.89 -37.74
C ARG A 530 5.34 57.02 -37.83
N GLN A 531 4.32 57.00 -36.97
CA GLN A 531 3.33 58.08 -36.90
C GLN A 531 3.94 59.41 -36.43
N ARG A 532 4.91 59.35 -35.50
CA ARG A 532 5.51 60.53 -34.86
C ARG A 532 6.69 61.13 -35.62
N TYR A 533 7.42 60.32 -36.38
CA TYR A 533 8.62 60.71 -37.13
C TYR A 533 8.46 60.36 -38.62
N GLN A 534 7.46 60.95 -39.26
CA GLN A 534 7.12 60.66 -40.66
C GLN A 534 8.25 61.00 -41.64
N GLN A 535 9.12 61.94 -41.27
CA GLN A 535 10.29 62.38 -42.01
C GLN A 535 11.52 61.45 -41.87
N TYR A 536 11.44 60.38 -41.08
CA TYR A 536 12.56 59.45 -40.89
C TYR A 536 12.54 58.33 -41.91
N ASP A 537 13.72 58.00 -42.44
CA ASP A 537 13.93 56.79 -43.22
C ASP A 537 13.79 55.52 -42.36
N GLU A 538 13.64 54.36 -43.01
CA GLU A 538 13.42 53.08 -42.32
C GLU A 538 14.57 52.72 -41.37
N SER A 539 15.81 53.08 -41.71
CA SER A 539 16.98 52.77 -40.86
C SER A 539 17.06 53.66 -39.61
N LYS A 540 16.61 54.91 -39.67
CA LYS A 540 16.44 55.77 -38.49
C LYS A 540 15.30 55.29 -37.60
N LEU A 541 14.22 54.77 -38.18
CA LEU A 541 13.12 54.18 -37.42
C LEU A 541 13.54 52.87 -36.74
N ASP A 542 14.33 52.02 -37.42
CA ASP A 542 14.99 50.84 -36.84
C ASP A 542 15.78 51.21 -35.58
N TRP A 543 16.66 52.21 -35.70
CA TRP A 543 17.53 52.66 -34.62
C TRP A 543 16.77 53.25 -33.42
N VAL A 544 15.80 54.15 -33.65
CA VAL A 544 14.99 54.74 -32.56
C VAL A 544 14.16 53.68 -31.84
N THR A 545 13.64 52.70 -32.58
CA THR A 545 12.85 51.60 -32.03
C THR A 545 13.73 50.71 -31.16
N LEU A 546 14.89 50.26 -31.67
CA LEU A 546 15.85 49.45 -30.91
C LEU A 546 16.36 50.17 -29.66
N LYS A 547 16.66 51.47 -29.76
CA LYS A 547 17.09 52.26 -28.60
C LYS A 547 16.07 52.28 -27.47
N ARG A 548 14.77 52.29 -27.80
CA ARG A 548 13.70 52.18 -26.79
C ARG A 548 13.56 50.78 -26.22
N LEU A 549 13.80 49.73 -27.00
CA LEU A 549 13.80 48.36 -26.49
C LEU A 549 15.01 48.11 -25.58
N ALA A 550 16.20 48.56 -25.97
CA ALA A 550 17.41 48.43 -25.17
C ALA A 550 17.26 49.12 -23.80
N LYS A 551 16.65 50.32 -23.76
CA LYS A 551 16.31 51.00 -22.49
C LYS A 551 15.29 50.28 -21.62
N ARG A 552 14.49 49.37 -22.19
CA ARG A 552 13.57 48.50 -21.45
C ARG A 552 14.25 47.26 -20.89
N GLY A 553 15.51 47.00 -21.24
CA GLY A 553 16.33 45.93 -20.69
C GLY A 553 16.30 44.62 -21.50
N TYR A 554 15.87 44.67 -22.77
CA TYR A 554 15.95 43.50 -23.66
C TYR A 554 17.41 43.16 -23.99
N SER A 555 17.76 41.87 -23.96
CA SER A 555 19.08 41.36 -24.28
C SER A 555 19.49 41.61 -25.75
N LEU A 556 20.80 41.66 -26.04
CA LEU A 556 21.31 41.86 -27.41
C LEU A 556 20.76 40.84 -28.41
N PRO A 557 20.70 39.52 -28.11
CA PRO A 557 20.10 38.54 -29.01
C PRO A 557 18.60 38.81 -29.26
N ALA A 558 17.86 39.28 -28.25
CA ALA A 558 16.46 39.64 -28.41
C ALA A 558 16.27 40.90 -29.28
N LEU A 559 17.21 41.86 -29.21
CA LEU A 559 17.23 43.04 -30.09
C LEU A 559 17.56 42.67 -31.55
N GLU A 560 18.54 41.79 -31.76
CA GLU A 560 18.89 41.25 -33.08
C GLU A 560 17.72 40.51 -33.70
N TYR A 561 17.08 39.61 -32.93
CA TYR A 561 15.89 38.88 -33.34
C TYR A 561 14.74 39.82 -33.72
N ALA A 562 14.46 40.83 -32.88
CA ALA A 562 13.40 41.79 -33.12
C ALA A 562 13.64 42.66 -34.36
N LEU A 563 14.90 43.06 -34.63
CA LEU A 563 15.24 43.82 -35.83
C LEU A 563 15.13 42.96 -37.10
N ALA A 564 15.62 41.71 -37.04
CA ALA A 564 15.60 40.78 -38.16
C ALA A 564 14.16 40.49 -38.65
N HIS A 565 13.23 40.32 -37.71
CA HIS A 565 11.86 39.89 -38.03
C HIS A 565 10.83 41.03 -38.04
N GLY A 566 11.09 42.15 -37.36
CA GLY A 566 10.14 43.26 -37.23
C GLY A 566 10.37 44.42 -38.19
N SER A 567 11.51 44.47 -38.88
CA SER A 567 11.86 45.56 -39.79
C SER A 567 11.30 45.31 -41.21
N PRO A 568 10.55 46.23 -41.82
CA PRO A 568 9.90 46.01 -43.11
C PRO A 568 10.92 45.92 -44.25
N GLN A 569 10.70 44.97 -45.17
CA GLN A 569 11.48 44.80 -46.41
C GLN A 569 13.00 44.81 -46.16
N LEU A 570 13.45 44.26 -45.03
CA LEU A 570 14.84 44.35 -44.61
C LEU A 570 15.77 43.67 -45.62
N GLU A 571 15.38 42.51 -46.15
CA GLU A 571 16.11 41.75 -47.16
C GLU A 571 16.25 42.51 -48.50
N GLU A 572 15.22 43.27 -48.89
CA GLU A 572 15.23 44.08 -50.10
C GLU A 572 16.06 45.37 -49.91
N ARG A 573 15.94 46.02 -48.75
CA ARG A 573 16.66 47.25 -48.40
C ARG A 573 18.15 47.04 -48.17
N LYS A 574 18.56 45.86 -47.68
CA LYS A 574 19.94 45.53 -47.29
C LYS A 574 20.44 44.27 -48.01
N LYS A 575 20.09 44.14 -49.29
CA LYS A 575 20.45 42.98 -50.13
C LYS A 575 21.94 42.63 -50.01
N GLY A 576 22.23 41.44 -49.49
CA GLY A 576 23.59 40.93 -49.27
C GLY A 576 24.31 41.40 -47.99
N HIS A 577 23.72 42.29 -47.19
CA HIS A 577 24.32 42.87 -45.97
C HIS A 577 23.35 42.92 -44.79
N VAL A 578 22.35 42.03 -44.74
CA VAL A 578 21.32 42.03 -43.69
C VAL A 578 21.93 41.76 -42.31
N GLU A 579 22.78 40.74 -42.19
CA GLU A 579 23.42 40.37 -40.92
C GLU A 579 24.36 41.47 -40.40
N ASP A 580 25.20 42.05 -41.28
CA ASP A 580 26.06 43.19 -40.95
C ASP A 580 25.25 44.41 -40.48
N TYR A 581 24.15 44.70 -41.17
CA TYR A 581 23.26 45.79 -40.77
C TYR A 581 22.66 45.54 -39.38
N ILE A 582 22.20 44.32 -39.08
CA ILE A 582 21.62 43.97 -37.78
C ILE A 582 22.64 44.13 -36.67
N ALA A 583 23.79 43.47 -36.80
CA ALA A 583 24.86 43.47 -35.81
C ALA A 583 25.35 44.89 -35.51
N ARG A 584 25.68 45.67 -36.56
CA ARG A 584 26.13 47.05 -36.41
C ARG A 584 25.08 47.97 -35.79
N THR A 585 23.79 47.80 -36.14
CA THR A 585 22.73 48.65 -35.59
C THR A 585 22.49 48.36 -34.11
N VAL A 586 22.49 47.09 -33.70
CA VAL A 586 22.34 46.68 -32.30
C VAL A 586 23.56 47.08 -31.47
N GLU A 587 24.76 46.89 -31.99
CA GLU A 587 26.01 47.29 -31.33
C GLU A 587 26.05 48.80 -31.09
N ASN A 588 25.70 49.61 -32.10
CA ASN A 588 25.64 51.06 -31.94
C ASN A 588 24.62 51.49 -30.87
N VAL A 589 23.43 50.86 -30.84
CA VAL A 589 22.42 51.14 -29.81
C VAL A 589 22.92 50.76 -28.42
N SER A 590 23.65 49.65 -28.28
CA SER A 590 24.17 49.17 -27.00
C SER A 590 25.21 50.10 -26.37
N ARG A 591 25.90 50.90 -27.20
CA ARG A 591 26.94 51.86 -26.78
C ARG A 591 26.41 53.25 -26.42
N GLU A 592 25.12 53.51 -26.63
CA GLU A 592 24.52 54.81 -26.30
C GLU A 592 24.52 55.06 -24.79
N ALA A 593 25.02 56.23 -24.37
CA ALA A 593 25.19 56.58 -22.97
C ALA A 593 23.89 56.50 -22.15
N ASP A 594 22.75 56.84 -22.77
CA ASP A 594 21.44 56.80 -22.13
C ASP A 594 20.83 55.37 -22.04
N VAL A 595 21.28 54.44 -22.88
CA VAL A 595 20.98 53.00 -22.80
C VAL A 595 21.79 52.39 -21.67
N LEU A 596 23.10 52.65 -21.62
CA LEU A 596 23.99 52.19 -20.55
C LEU A 596 23.50 52.67 -19.17
N ALA A 597 23.12 53.94 -19.06
CA ALA A 597 22.56 54.51 -17.82
C ALA A 597 21.18 53.92 -17.44
N ALA A 598 20.40 53.42 -18.41
CA ALA A 598 19.14 52.72 -18.13
C ALA A 598 19.39 51.29 -17.62
N ILE A 599 20.32 50.58 -18.24
CA ILE A 599 20.74 49.23 -17.85
C ILE A 599 21.34 49.23 -16.43
N GLU A 600 22.19 50.22 -16.11
CA GLU A 600 22.79 50.34 -14.78
C GLU A 600 21.72 50.62 -13.70
N ARG A 601 20.74 51.48 -13.99
CA ARG A 601 19.60 51.75 -13.08
C ARG A 601 18.76 50.50 -12.84
N GLN A 602 18.44 49.72 -13.88
CA GLN A 602 17.72 48.45 -13.74
C GLN A 602 18.52 47.41 -12.94
N SER A 603 19.83 47.33 -13.15
CA SER A 603 20.71 46.40 -12.43
C SER A 603 20.80 46.73 -10.93
N ARG A 604 20.85 48.03 -10.58
CA ARG A 604 20.79 48.50 -9.19
C ARG A 604 19.44 48.20 -8.54
N GLN A 605 18.33 48.40 -9.26
CA GLN A 605 16.99 48.07 -8.77
C GLN A 605 16.81 46.57 -8.52
N GLN A 606 17.17 45.71 -9.49
CA GLN A 606 17.09 44.25 -9.33
C GLN A 606 17.95 43.73 -8.16
N SER A 607 19.10 44.35 -7.92
CA SER A 607 19.96 44.01 -6.78
C SER A 607 19.32 44.41 -5.44
N SER A 608 18.59 45.52 -5.40
CA SER A 608 17.80 45.95 -4.25
C SER A 608 16.64 45.00 -3.99
N ASP A 609 15.84 44.71 -5.01
CA ASP A 609 14.67 43.82 -4.91
C ASP A 609 15.07 42.39 -4.50
N ARG A 610 16.21 41.89 -5.00
CA ARG A 610 16.76 40.59 -4.61
C ARG A 610 17.21 40.57 -3.14
N ARG A 611 17.79 41.66 -2.64
CA ARG A 611 18.13 41.79 -1.21
C ARG A 611 16.87 41.79 -0.34
N GLU A 612 15.85 42.54 -0.73
CA GLU A 612 14.56 42.57 -0.03
C GLU A 612 13.86 41.19 -0.03
N GLN A 613 13.88 40.44 -1.14
CA GLN A 613 13.33 39.09 -1.20
C GLN A 613 14.07 38.10 -0.29
N ILE A 614 15.41 38.16 -0.25
CA ILE A 614 16.22 37.33 0.65
C ILE A 614 15.88 37.67 2.11
N GLU A 615 15.75 38.96 2.42
CA GLU A 615 15.40 39.42 3.77
C GLU A 615 13.97 39.00 4.17
N GLN A 616 12.99 39.08 3.26
CA GLN A 616 11.63 38.59 3.49
C GLN A 616 11.59 37.07 3.69
N TRP A 617 12.34 36.31 2.90
CA TRP A 617 12.43 34.86 3.03
C TRP A 617 13.10 34.44 4.35
N GLN A 618 14.14 35.15 4.78
CA GLN A 618 14.75 34.96 6.09
C GLN A 618 13.75 35.26 7.22
N LYS A 619 13.03 36.39 7.15
CA LYS A 619 11.96 36.74 8.12
C LYS A 619 10.85 35.70 8.19
N LEU A 620 10.46 35.09 7.07
CA LEU A 620 9.47 34.01 7.03
C LEU A 620 9.99 32.75 7.73
N LYS A 621 11.25 32.37 7.46
CA LYS A 621 11.89 31.22 8.13
C LYS A 621 12.02 31.43 9.64
N ASP A 622 12.37 32.64 10.07
CA ASP A 622 12.49 32.96 11.48
C ASP A 622 11.11 32.91 12.17
N ARG A 623 10.04 33.42 11.53
CA ARG A 623 8.66 33.28 12.02
C ARG A 623 8.20 31.82 12.13
N GLU A 624 8.56 30.96 11.18
CA GLU A 624 8.28 29.52 11.27
C GLU A 624 9.02 28.86 12.44
N ARG A 625 10.26 29.29 12.70
CA ARG A 625 11.07 28.80 13.82
C ARG A 625 10.49 29.24 15.17
N ASP A 626 10.06 30.49 15.27
CA ASP A 626 9.46 31.08 16.47
C ASP A 626 8.07 30.52 16.77
N SER A 627 7.26 30.22 15.74
CA SER A 627 5.96 29.57 15.94
C SER A 627 6.09 28.14 16.46
N ARG A 628 7.10 27.39 15.98
CA ARG A 628 7.44 26.06 16.50
C ARG A 628 7.95 26.11 17.94
N ALA A 629 8.79 27.10 18.27
CA ALA A 629 9.26 27.30 19.64
C ALA A 629 8.12 27.69 20.60
N SER A 630 7.25 28.61 20.19
CA SER A 630 6.09 29.06 20.98
C SER A 630 5.08 27.95 21.22
N SER A 631 4.86 27.08 20.22
CA SER A 631 4.00 25.90 20.33
C SER A 631 4.57 24.87 21.30
N ALA A 632 5.91 24.72 21.34
CA ALA A 632 6.59 23.85 22.30
C ALA A 632 6.52 24.39 23.74
N SER A 633 6.71 25.70 23.95
CA SER A 633 6.58 26.33 25.28
C SER A 633 5.16 26.26 25.83
N ARG A 634 4.12 26.57 25.03
CA ARG A 634 2.71 26.46 25.48
C ARG A 634 2.33 25.02 25.86
N LYS A 635 2.95 24.03 25.22
CA LYS A 635 2.76 22.61 25.54
C LYS A 635 3.45 22.23 26.86
N GLN A 636 4.61 22.80 27.18
CA GLN A 636 5.27 22.61 28.48
C GLN A 636 4.54 23.32 29.63
N GLU A 637 3.99 24.52 29.40
CA GLU A 637 3.21 25.27 30.39
C GLU A 637 1.94 24.50 30.83
N ARG A 638 1.24 23.90 29.86
CA ARG A 638 0.04 23.06 30.12
C ARG A 638 0.34 21.81 30.94
N VAL A 639 1.52 21.21 30.75
CA VAL A 639 1.94 20.04 31.54
C VAL A 639 2.25 20.44 32.99
N LYS A 640 2.96 21.56 33.21
CA LYS A 640 3.24 22.08 34.55
C LYS A 640 1.97 22.47 35.32
N GLN A 641 0.99 23.08 34.65
CA GLN A 641 -0.30 23.42 35.27
C GLN A 641 -1.10 22.17 35.68
N SER A 642 -0.98 21.07 34.93
CA SER A 642 -1.62 19.79 35.30
C SER A 642 -0.94 19.10 36.49
N GLU A 643 0.37 19.28 36.66
CA GLU A 643 1.12 18.70 37.78
C GLU A 643 0.89 19.49 39.08
N GLN A 644 0.76 20.83 39.02
CA GLN A 644 0.47 21.67 40.20
C GLN A 644 -0.96 21.48 40.75
N ALA A 645 -1.93 21.07 39.93
CA ALA A 645 -3.28 20.78 40.39
C ALA A 645 -3.37 19.48 41.24
N SER A 646 -2.32 18.65 41.23
CA SER A 646 -2.26 17.38 41.99
C SER A 646 -1.60 17.49 43.37
N SER A 647 -1.17 18.69 43.78
CA SER A 647 -0.50 18.95 45.05
C SER A 647 -1.21 20.05 45.85
N SER A 648 -2.30 19.73 46.54
CA SER A 648 -2.83 20.56 47.62
C SER A 648 -3.15 19.67 48.84
N PRO A 649 -2.57 19.93 50.03
CA PRO A 649 -2.68 19.05 51.20
C PRO A 649 -3.58 19.62 52.30
N ASP A 650 -4.68 18.92 52.61
CA ASP A 650 -5.38 18.85 53.92
C ASP A 650 -6.63 17.95 53.67
N GLY A 651 -6.88 16.79 54.29
CA GLY A 651 -6.73 16.33 55.67
C GLY A 651 -8.15 15.95 56.17
N GLY A 652 -8.52 14.73 56.58
CA GLY A 652 -7.77 13.49 56.78
C GLY A 652 -8.68 12.26 57.08
N LYS A 653 -7.98 11.12 57.11
CA LYS A 653 -8.18 9.86 57.87
C LYS A 653 -9.58 9.20 57.91
N ASN A 654 -9.68 8.05 57.21
CA ASN A 654 -9.96 6.81 57.92
C ASN A 654 -9.34 5.58 57.22
N GLN A 655 -8.85 4.68 58.06
CA GLN A 655 -8.08 3.48 57.80
C GLN A 655 -9.05 2.30 57.68
N PHE A 656 -9.08 1.54 56.58
CA PHE A 656 -9.68 0.20 56.58
C PHE A 656 -9.02 -0.75 55.58
N MET A 657 -8.48 -1.85 56.11
CA MET A 657 -8.43 -3.14 55.41
C MET A 657 -9.86 -3.63 55.19
N ILE A 658 -10.18 -4.26 54.05
CA ILE A 658 -11.06 -5.44 53.90
C ILE A 658 -11.04 -5.93 52.42
N ARG A 659 -11.35 -7.22 52.29
CA ARG A 659 -11.33 -8.18 51.18
C ARG A 659 -12.17 -7.81 49.93
N GLN A 660 -11.98 -8.62 48.88
CA GLN A 660 -12.87 -8.82 47.72
C GLN A 660 -14.37 -8.61 48.02
N ALA A 661 -15.03 -7.68 47.30
CA ALA A 661 -16.35 -7.79 46.67
C ALA A 661 -16.86 -6.42 46.14
N ASP A 662 -17.59 -6.46 45.01
CA ASP A 662 -18.63 -5.54 44.51
C ASP A 662 -18.33 -4.04 44.23
N ILE A 663 -18.42 -3.65 42.95
CA ILE A 663 -18.63 -2.25 42.50
C ILE A 663 -20.10 -2.12 42.04
N PRO A 664 -20.83 -1.04 42.40
CA PRO A 664 -22.29 -1.00 42.35
C PRO A 664 -22.83 -0.89 40.92
N VAL A 665 -23.82 -1.73 40.62
CA VAL A 665 -24.80 -1.48 39.56
C VAL A 665 -25.77 -0.44 40.12
N HIS A 666 -25.80 0.78 39.59
CA HIS A 666 -26.91 1.69 39.88
C HIS A 666 -28.20 1.08 39.30
N PRO A 667 -29.26 0.89 40.10
CA PRO A 667 -30.57 0.56 39.56
C PRO A 667 -31.00 1.69 38.62
N LEU A 668 -31.40 1.34 37.39
CA LEU A 668 -31.89 2.26 36.34
C LEU A 668 -33.14 3.08 36.74
N ALA A 669 -33.62 2.97 37.99
CA ALA A 669 -34.80 3.65 38.50
C ALA A 669 -34.52 5.06 39.07
N SER A 670 -33.27 5.53 39.12
CA SER A 670 -32.93 6.83 39.72
C SER A 670 -31.90 7.64 38.94
N LEU A 671 -31.94 7.61 37.61
CA LEU A 671 -31.16 8.55 36.79
C LEU A 671 -31.88 9.91 36.76
N ASP A 672 -31.27 10.93 37.35
CA ASP A 672 -31.76 12.30 37.26
C ASP A 672 -31.54 12.90 35.86
N GLU A 673 -32.25 13.99 35.58
CA GLU A 673 -32.27 14.65 34.28
C GLU A 673 -30.89 15.17 33.84
N GLU A 674 -30.03 15.52 34.80
CA GLU A 674 -28.66 15.99 34.56
C GLU A 674 -27.74 14.85 34.13
N SER A 675 -27.86 13.66 34.75
CA SER A 675 -27.12 12.46 34.38
C SER A 675 -27.48 11.99 32.96
N VAL A 676 -28.76 12.11 32.59
CA VAL A 676 -29.24 11.81 31.24
C VAL A 676 -28.73 12.84 30.23
N ARG A 677 -28.74 14.14 30.57
CA ARG A 677 -28.17 15.21 29.72
C ARG A 677 -26.66 15.05 29.54
N TRP A 678 -25.92 14.63 30.57
CA TRP A 678 -24.48 14.36 30.48
C TRP A 678 -24.16 13.17 29.57
N ILE A 679 -24.94 12.09 29.67
CA ILE A 679 -24.83 10.92 28.78
C ILE A 679 -25.16 11.32 27.32
N ILE A 680 -26.14 12.20 27.11
CA ILE A 680 -26.50 12.70 25.78
C ILE A 680 -25.44 13.66 25.21
N ALA A 681 -24.85 14.54 26.02
CA ALA A 681 -23.77 15.43 25.59
C ALA A 681 -22.52 14.66 25.13
N GLN A 682 -22.24 13.50 25.74
CA GLN A 682 -21.20 12.57 25.30
C GLN A 682 -21.59 11.73 24.06
N SER A 683 -22.86 11.75 23.65
CA SER A 683 -23.43 10.85 22.62
C SER A 683 -23.43 11.40 21.19
N LEU A 684 -22.79 12.54 20.93
CA LEU A 684 -22.47 12.95 19.55
C LEU A 684 -21.48 11.98 18.85
N ASN A 685 -20.90 11.01 19.59
CA ASN A 685 -20.24 9.81 19.04
C ASN A 685 -21.15 8.58 19.21
N SER A 686 -21.98 8.31 18.20
CA SER A 686 -23.12 7.38 18.25
C SER A 686 -22.80 5.89 18.55
N GLU A 687 -21.53 5.48 18.50
CA GLU A 687 -21.13 4.07 18.67
C GLU A 687 -21.01 3.65 20.15
N ILE A 688 -20.55 4.57 21.01
CA ILE A 688 -20.33 4.30 22.45
C ILE A 688 -21.68 4.15 23.18
N ALA A 689 -22.69 4.92 22.77
CA ALA A 689 -24.04 4.83 23.31
C ALA A 689 -24.72 3.49 22.93
N LYS A 690 -24.53 3.00 21.70
CA LYS A 690 -25.01 1.68 21.26
C LYS A 690 -24.37 0.54 22.06
N GLN A 691 -23.04 0.56 22.23
CA GLN A 691 -22.31 -0.49 22.96
C GLN A 691 -22.70 -0.55 24.44
N ARG A 692 -22.89 0.61 25.09
CA ARG A 692 -23.35 0.68 26.49
C ARG A 692 -24.79 0.18 26.65
N PHE A 693 -25.66 0.43 25.66
CA PHE A 693 -27.05 -0.01 25.67
C PHE A 693 -27.20 -1.52 25.40
N GLU A 694 -26.42 -2.10 24.47
CA GLU A 694 -26.42 -3.54 24.21
C GLU A 694 -25.83 -4.34 25.39
N ARG A 695 -24.78 -3.79 26.04
CA ARG A 695 -24.22 -4.38 27.25
C ARG A 695 -25.21 -4.35 28.42
N ALA A 696 -25.97 -3.27 28.59
CA ALA A 696 -27.03 -3.18 29.61
C ALA A 696 -28.18 -4.17 29.35
N ARG A 697 -28.58 -4.37 28.09
CA ARG A 697 -29.59 -5.35 27.67
C ARG A 697 -29.15 -6.80 27.93
N TRP A 698 -27.88 -7.09 27.67
CA TRP A 698 -27.31 -8.43 27.90
C TRP A 698 -27.19 -8.75 29.40
N LEU A 699 -26.94 -7.75 30.24
CA LEU A 699 -26.76 -7.92 31.68
C LEU A 699 -28.07 -7.93 32.51
N SER A 700 -29.14 -7.25 32.07
CA SER A 700 -30.36 -7.09 32.90
C SER A 700 -31.53 -8.00 32.53
N GLY A 701 -31.56 -8.59 31.33
CA GLY A 701 -32.64 -9.49 30.90
C GLY A 701 -34.05 -8.88 30.80
N GLN A 702 -34.24 -7.58 31.07
CA GLN A 702 -35.54 -6.91 31.05
C GLN A 702 -35.84 -6.18 29.72
N ASP A 703 -37.13 -5.97 29.42
CA ASP A 703 -37.59 -5.23 28.25
C ASP A 703 -37.33 -3.72 28.41
N THR A 704 -36.44 -3.19 27.57
CA THR A 704 -35.98 -1.79 27.57
C THR A 704 -36.64 -0.94 26.48
N SER A 705 -37.72 -1.44 25.87
CA SER A 705 -38.47 -0.80 24.77
C SER A 705 -38.94 0.63 25.13
N HIS A 706 -39.45 0.85 26.34
CA HIS A 706 -39.93 2.16 26.81
C HIS A 706 -38.84 3.24 26.88
N TRP A 707 -37.65 2.90 27.38
CA TRP A 707 -36.51 3.83 27.47
C TRP A 707 -35.95 4.20 26.10
N ARG A 708 -36.01 3.26 25.15
CA ARG A 708 -35.59 3.47 23.76
C ARG A 708 -36.43 4.56 23.08
N ASP A 709 -37.73 4.59 23.34
CA ASP A 709 -38.62 5.59 22.77
C ASP A 709 -38.49 6.96 23.44
N LYS A 710 -38.20 7.01 24.74
CA LYS A 710 -37.94 8.27 25.47
C LYS A 710 -36.63 8.94 25.01
N CYS A 711 -35.54 8.18 24.89
CA CYS A 711 -34.27 8.69 24.36
C CYS A 711 -34.37 9.12 22.89
N ARG A 712 -35.16 8.43 22.08
CA ARG A 712 -35.45 8.81 20.69
C ARG A 712 -36.23 10.12 20.58
N GLY A 713 -37.15 10.38 21.51
CA GLY A 713 -37.89 11.64 21.57
C GLY A 713 -36.98 12.84 21.88
N GLU A 714 -36.10 12.70 22.87
CA GLU A 714 -35.17 13.77 23.26
C GLU A 714 -34.10 14.05 22.19
N TYR A 715 -33.60 13.01 21.51
CA TYR A 715 -32.69 13.17 20.37
C TYR A 715 -33.32 13.97 19.22
N LEU A 716 -34.61 13.72 18.90
CA LEU A 716 -35.33 14.44 17.85
C LEU A 716 -35.57 15.92 18.22
N LYS A 717 -35.79 16.22 19.51
CA LYS A 717 -35.91 17.61 19.99
C LYS A 717 -34.61 18.38 19.87
N GLU A 718 -33.47 17.79 20.25
CA GLU A 718 -32.16 18.45 20.11
C GLU A 718 -31.72 18.59 18.66
N LEU A 719 -32.03 17.61 17.82
CA LEU A 719 -31.81 17.72 16.38
C LEU A 719 -32.65 18.87 15.78
N GLY A 720 -33.88 19.06 16.25
CA GLY A 720 -34.72 20.19 15.89
C GLY A 720 -34.09 21.54 16.25
N ARG A 721 -33.64 21.71 17.50
CA ARG A 721 -32.97 22.95 17.95
C ARG A 721 -31.68 23.23 17.19
N TYR A 722 -30.88 22.20 16.91
CA TYR A 722 -29.66 22.33 16.12
C TYR A 722 -29.94 22.84 14.70
N LEU A 723 -31.01 22.34 14.07
CA LEU A 723 -31.41 22.74 12.73
C LEU A 723 -31.99 24.16 12.71
N GLU A 724 -32.72 24.58 13.74
CA GLU A 724 -33.19 25.97 13.91
C GLU A 724 -32.02 26.96 14.04
N VAL A 725 -31.00 26.63 14.84
CA VAL A 725 -29.79 27.45 14.98
C VAL A 725 -29.04 27.56 13.64
N LYS A 726 -28.92 26.46 12.90
CA LYS A 726 -28.25 26.46 11.59
C LYS A 726 -29.02 27.22 10.53
N GLN A 727 -30.35 27.20 10.58
CA GLN A 727 -31.20 27.97 9.67
C GLN A 727 -31.08 29.49 9.94
N ALA A 728 -30.95 29.91 11.20
CA ALA A 728 -30.67 31.30 11.57
C ALA A 728 -29.28 31.78 11.13
N GLU A 729 -28.31 30.88 10.98
CA GLU A 729 -26.95 31.15 10.46
C GLU A 729 -26.86 31.19 8.92
N GLY A 730 -28.00 31.15 8.21
CA GLY A 730 -28.04 31.23 6.74
C GLY A 730 -27.72 29.92 6.02
N TYR A 731 -27.71 28.79 6.73
CA TYR A 731 -27.52 27.47 6.13
C TYR A 731 -28.79 27.04 5.39
N THR A 732 -28.73 26.90 4.07
CA THR A 732 -29.85 26.39 3.26
C THR A 732 -29.82 24.87 3.19
N PRO A 733 -30.96 24.17 3.32
CA PRO A 733 -31.00 22.72 3.34
C PRO A 733 -30.88 22.17 1.92
N TYR A 734 -29.65 22.01 1.45
CA TYR A 734 -29.33 21.06 0.39
C TYR A 734 -28.30 20.08 0.93
N THR A 735 -28.81 18.96 1.43
CA THR A 735 -28.27 17.59 1.23
C THR A 735 -29.12 16.62 2.04
N ASP A 736 -30.22 16.19 1.43
CA ASP A 736 -31.19 15.21 1.97
C ASP A 736 -30.53 13.89 2.45
N VAL A 737 -29.32 13.62 2.01
CA VAL A 737 -28.53 12.42 2.33
C VAL A 737 -27.99 12.46 3.76
N GLU A 738 -27.61 13.62 4.29
CA GLU A 738 -26.93 13.69 5.59
C GLU A 738 -27.90 13.52 6.76
N ILE A 739 -29.08 14.13 6.65
CA ILE A 739 -30.17 13.99 7.63
C ILE A 739 -30.74 12.57 7.57
N ALA A 740 -30.97 12.03 6.36
CA ALA A 740 -31.42 10.65 6.18
C ALA A 740 -30.40 9.63 6.72
N ASN A 741 -29.10 9.87 6.54
CA ASN A 741 -28.05 9.01 7.08
C ASN A 741 -27.97 9.10 8.61
N LYS A 742 -28.04 10.28 9.21
CA LYS A 742 -28.02 10.44 10.68
C LYS A 742 -29.24 9.77 11.35
N LEU A 743 -30.43 9.90 10.75
CA LEU A 743 -31.65 9.23 11.24
C LEU A 743 -31.62 7.71 11.02
N ARG A 744 -31.01 7.24 9.93
CA ARG A 744 -30.82 5.80 9.65
C ARG A 744 -29.79 5.17 10.59
N MET A 745 -28.69 5.87 10.89
CA MET A 745 -27.68 5.45 11.88
C MET A 745 -28.25 5.36 13.30
N ALA A 746 -29.22 6.22 13.63
CA ALA A 746 -29.99 6.21 14.88
C ALA A 746 -31.11 5.14 14.92
N GLY A 747 -31.30 4.35 13.85
CA GLY A 747 -32.17 3.17 13.83
C GLY A 747 -33.65 3.44 13.55
N PHE A 748 -34.00 4.54 12.87
CA PHE A 748 -35.37 4.79 12.38
C PHE A 748 -35.59 4.13 11.01
N GLY A 749 -36.62 3.29 10.90
CA GLY A 749 -37.04 2.67 9.63
C GLY A 749 -37.89 3.61 8.77
N LYS A 750 -37.86 3.41 7.43
CA LYS A 750 -38.58 4.22 6.41
C LYS A 750 -40.08 4.44 6.71
N SER A 751 -40.73 3.50 7.39
CA SER A 751 -42.16 3.55 7.74
C SER A 751 -42.49 4.44 8.95
N VAL A 752 -41.52 4.69 9.84
CA VAL A 752 -41.67 5.55 11.03
C VAL A 752 -41.45 7.02 10.66
N PHE A 753 -40.56 7.28 9.70
CA PHE A 753 -40.30 8.60 9.13
C PHE A 753 -41.60 9.25 8.59
N MET A 754 -42.39 8.51 7.82
CA MET A 754 -43.63 9.03 7.23
C MET A 754 -44.76 9.28 8.24
N ARG A 755 -44.74 8.63 9.42
CA ARG A 755 -45.85 8.65 10.38
C ARG A 755 -45.67 9.62 11.56
N ARG A 756 -44.44 10.13 11.77
CA ARG A 756 -44.09 11.07 12.87
C ARG A 756 -43.65 12.46 12.39
N CYS A 757 -43.30 12.63 11.11
CA CYS A 757 -42.95 13.95 10.58
C CYS A 757 -44.16 14.89 10.44
N GLU A 758 -45.38 14.36 10.34
CA GLU A 758 -46.63 15.16 10.30
C GLU A 758 -46.92 15.93 11.60
N THR A 759 -46.28 15.57 12.73
CA THR A 759 -46.52 16.19 14.04
C THR A 759 -45.42 17.15 14.51
N ILE A 760 -44.27 17.20 13.83
CA ILE A 760 -43.06 17.87 14.35
C ILE A 760 -42.48 18.89 13.36
N VAL A 761 -42.80 18.82 12.05
CA VAL A 761 -42.28 19.74 11.04
C VAL A 761 -43.44 20.47 10.35
N PRO A 762 -43.44 21.82 10.27
CA PRO A 762 -44.50 22.57 9.58
C PRO A 762 -44.65 22.13 8.12
N LEU A 763 -45.88 21.93 7.67
CA LEU A 763 -46.24 21.49 6.31
C LEU A 763 -45.63 22.33 5.17
N SER A 764 -45.23 23.57 5.46
CA SER A 764 -44.56 24.48 4.51
C SER A 764 -43.17 24.01 4.07
N VAL A 765 -42.49 23.18 4.86
CA VAL A 765 -41.16 22.63 4.52
C VAL A 765 -41.26 21.40 3.60
N ILE A 766 -42.39 20.69 3.63
CA ILE A 766 -42.58 19.43 2.89
C ILE A 766 -42.92 19.68 1.40
N TRP A 767 -43.50 20.84 1.06
CA TRP A 767 -43.96 21.14 -0.30
C TRP A 767 -42.88 21.65 -1.25
N ILE A 768 -41.74 22.13 -0.74
CA ILE A 768 -40.66 22.73 -1.56
C ILE A 768 -39.71 21.66 -2.13
N THR A 769 -39.77 20.41 -1.66
CA THR A 769 -38.71 19.40 -1.88
C THR A 769 -39.05 18.27 -2.87
N MET A 770 -40.13 18.37 -3.67
CA MET A 770 -40.46 17.33 -4.66
C MET A 770 -40.83 17.91 -6.03
N PRO A 771 -39.94 17.79 -7.04
CA PRO A 771 -40.38 17.54 -8.40
C PRO A 771 -39.71 16.31 -9.03
N LYS A 772 -40.59 15.41 -9.51
CA LYS A 772 -40.39 14.35 -10.53
C LYS A 772 -39.60 13.10 -10.14
N LEU A 773 -40.27 12.15 -9.49
CA LEU A 773 -40.35 10.72 -9.88
C LEU A 773 -41.34 9.91 -9.01
N ALA A 774 -42.55 10.45 -8.82
CA ALA A 774 -43.65 9.76 -8.13
C ALA A 774 -44.96 9.76 -8.95
N ILE A 775 -44.87 9.63 -10.29
CA ILE A 775 -46.05 9.58 -11.17
C ILE A 775 -46.36 8.17 -11.72
N TRP A 776 -45.52 7.14 -11.51
CA TRP A 776 -45.78 5.80 -12.08
C TRP A 776 -46.03 4.65 -11.11
N GLN A 777 -46.35 4.92 -9.83
CA GLN A 777 -46.78 3.86 -8.89
C GLN A 777 -48.05 4.16 -8.06
N LYS A 778 -48.75 5.26 -8.34
CA LYS A 778 -50.04 5.59 -7.67
C LYS A 778 -51.23 5.85 -8.59
N VAL A 779 -51.07 5.74 -9.92
CA VAL A 779 -52.21 5.82 -10.87
C VAL A 779 -52.85 4.45 -11.14
N SER A 780 -52.19 3.33 -10.84
CA SER A 780 -52.76 1.98 -11.06
C SER A 780 -53.61 1.43 -9.90
N ARG A 781 -53.94 2.25 -8.88
CA ARG A 781 -54.81 1.84 -7.75
C ARG A 781 -55.99 2.78 -7.48
N LEU A 782 -56.23 3.78 -8.34
CA LEU A 782 -57.32 4.76 -8.21
C LEU A 782 -58.33 4.69 -9.37
N LEU A 783 -58.32 3.61 -10.16
CA LEU A 783 -59.28 3.39 -11.25
C LEU A 783 -60.20 2.17 -11.05
N LEU A 784 -60.25 1.60 -9.84
CA LEU A 784 -61.22 0.56 -9.53
C LEU A 784 -61.83 0.83 -8.15
N ILE A 785 -63.13 1.12 -8.21
CA ILE A 785 -64.14 1.00 -7.15
C ILE A 785 -64.35 2.26 -6.30
N ILE A 786 -65.32 3.10 -6.70
CA ILE A 786 -66.67 3.10 -6.08
C ILE A 786 -67.71 3.36 -7.19
N PRO A 787 -68.79 2.58 -7.32
CA PRO A 787 -70.07 3.10 -7.79
C PRO A 787 -70.86 3.62 -6.58
N GLY A 788 -71.11 4.93 -6.51
CA GLY A 788 -71.83 5.58 -5.41
C GLY A 788 -71.13 6.82 -4.90
#